data_AF-A0AAE8JLH8-F1
#
_entry.id   AF-A0AAE8JLH8-F1
#
_cell.length_a   1.000
_cell.length_b   1.000
_cell.length_c   1.000
_cell.angle_alpha   90.00
_cell.angle_beta   90.00
_cell.angle_gamma   90.00
#
_symmetry.space_group_name_H-M   'P 1'
#
loop_
_entity.id
_entity.type
_entity.pdbx_description
1 polymer ?
#
loop_
_entity_poly.entity_id
_entity_poly.type
_entity_poly.pdbx_seq_one_letter_code
_entity_poly.pdbx_strand_id
1 'polypeptide(L)'
;MRINDIQPHPLTLGDFPARPKASDIASTSTVSIRLSSNPPLLSKQLERAASFNAPQHQPLKLPERHQELFDNYRLDLMERGSADMPRIDGALPRLLGGMLEANPGARFDDVAAYLPGISPPPRLTDPSVADRLNEIAARSEPHSPPDVRETAQIFAEYAGKLGDYLEHAHLLHDTALREQNLSQMDRADVRRSQTALASAAREALKSVPDALETSQNKVKANLALLEHELTETAPSDDRIKTIQTEMKAHEQTLAFLQGVKIDYQGHSKVKHLATIQAHLNLEDVQERLSKPLEATEKGKVIMGSAIVQGVQTFLHLGEARSWMNVAASTQITRNDALGYLGRAAMAGSVTGFAHEAIGGLMKPILENGLQALGVPGLKPVKADTIVPKPLRSAVGKYGEVVKKSARTLTEEATQADRERLRVSNKQLRSDTVLALGDSMAFIPRSAVQVLRQSLNDAGVADLKTPHILSGFGALGSGAAGAIKSVVQLHTSYTDPQGRKFAIFEPQKTPQTSIGDKIKQNLDIRQDRVRSNFYSKMASAVQGSLLGDLTPKTNSSTSLSSGQRATNALLGMSSPITYLSSIYSNQAVSTEIKARKGKIEPGDRLANAAFNIAAQHRTQLPRATGVDSYLRPLENTYHTLRGVLQVAPQATTEMMSLLDRGVTEGVRRIAAAITDDKATPNGTGDDPPASSASAGEAAPRP
;
A
#
# COMPACT_ATOMS: atom_id res chain seq x y z
N MET A 1 22.74 -33.09 -32.44
CA MET A 1 23.68 -34.21 -32.65
C MET A 1 24.73 -34.12 -31.55
N ARG A 2 24.94 -35.26 -30.87
CA ARG A 2 25.85 -35.58 -29.74
C ARG A 2 27.24 -34.89 -29.79
N ILE A 3 28.06 -34.70 -28.74
CA ILE A 3 28.07 -34.93 -27.26
C ILE A 3 29.37 -34.26 -26.73
N ASN A 4 29.32 -33.71 -25.50
CA ASN A 4 30.37 -33.42 -24.49
C ASN A 4 31.62 -32.57 -24.79
N ASP A 5 31.75 -31.43 -24.08
CA ASP A 5 32.57 -31.28 -22.86
C ASP A 5 32.66 -29.80 -22.46
N ILE A 6 31.96 -29.35 -21.40
CA ILE A 6 32.18 -28.02 -20.80
C ILE A 6 32.08 -28.13 -19.26
N GLN A 7 33.24 -27.98 -18.61
CA GLN A 7 33.39 -27.69 -17.18
C GLN A 7 32.84 -26.28 -16.84
N PRO A 8 32.47 -26.01 -15.58
CA PRO A 8 31.81 -24.76 -15.19
C PRO A 8 32.78 -23.58 -15.24
N HIS A 9 32.51 -22.59 -16.09
CA HIS A 9 33.22 -21.31 -16.07
C HIS A 9 32.65 -20.36 -15.00
N PRO A 10 33.50 -19.77 -14.14
CA PRO A 10 33.15 -18.56 -13.41
C PRO A 10 33.12 -17.37 -14.38
N LEU A 11 32.24 -16.42 -14.10
CA LEU A 11 32.03 -15.18 -14.84
C LEU A 11 33.36 -14.44 -15.11
N THR A 12 33.73 -14.27 -16.38
CA THR A 12 34.82 -13.38 -16.80
C THR A 12 34.31 -12.24 -17.68
N LEU A 13 34.68 -11.02 -17.29
CA LEU A 13 34.65 -9.81 -18.12
C LEU A 13 35.93 -9.74 -18.97
N GLY A 14 35.78 -9.50 -20.28
CA GLY A 14 36.66 -8.66 -21.11
C GLY A 14 38.08 -9.14 -21.46
N ASP A 15 38.32 -9.36 -22.76
CA ASP A 15 39.57 -9.75 -23.42
C ASP A 15 40.74 -8.75 -23.31
N PHE A 16 41.97 -9.27 -23.18
CA PHE A 16 43.23 -8.71 -23.75
C PHE A 16 44.28 -9.84 -23.95
N PRO A 17 45.23 -9.71 -24.91
CA PRO A 17 45.70 -10.82 -25.73
C PRO A 17 46.83 -11.68 -25.14
N ALA A 18 46.84 -12.93 -25.60
CA ALA A 18 47.71 -14.03 -25.22
C ALA A 18 49.21 -13.85 -25.57
N ARG A 19 50.07 -14.43 -24.73
CA ARG A 19 51.48 -14.78 -25.01
C ARG A 19 51.60 -16.32 -25.06
N PRO A 20 52.40 -16.92 -25.96
CA PRO A 20 52.48 -18.38 -26.09
C PRO A 20 53.50 -19.04 -25.13
N LYS A 21 53.19 -20.31 -24.78
CA LYS A 21 53.97 -21.34 -24.06
C LYS A 21 55.21 -21.76 -24.89
N ALA A 22 56.42 -22.13 -24.42
CA ALA A 22 57.01 -22.91 -23.32
C ALA A 22 57.79 -24.10 -23.92
N SER A 23 59.04 -24.32 -23.48
CA SER A 23 59.79 -25.59 -23.64
C SER A 23 60.81 -25.76 -22.50
N ASP A 24 60.90 -26.99 -21.98
CA ASP A 24 61.63 -27.45 -20.79
C ASP A 24 63.17 -27.47 -20.90
N ILE A 25 63.88 -27.50 -19.75
CA ILE A 25 64.72 -28.61 -19.24
C ILE A 25 65.47 -28.17 -17.94
N ALA A 26 65.62 -29.13 -17.03
CA ALA A 26 65.99 -29.06 -15.61
C ALA A 26 67.42 -28.61 -15.24
N SER A 27 67.59 -28.05 -14.03
CA SER A 27 68.38 -28.61 -12.90
C SER A 27 69.06 -27.56 -12.00
N THR A 28 69.02 -27.87 -10.70
CA THR A 28 69.91 -27.49 -9.59
C THR A 28 69.81 -26.11 -8.93
N SER A 29 69.42 -26.18 -7.66
CA SER A 29 69.50 -25.25 -6.54
C SER A 29 70.67 -24.25 -6.56
N THR A 30 70.35 -22.98 -6.34
CA THR A 30 71.15 -22.06 -5.52
C THR A 30 70.27 -20.87 -5.14
N VAL A 31 70.15 -20.63 -3.82
CA VAL A 31 69.58 -19.40 -3.27
C VAL A 31 70.43 -18.23 -3.78
N SER A 32 69.81 -17.28 -4.47
CA SER A 32 70.45 -16.02 -4.86
C SER A 32 69.42 -14.90 -4.77
N ILE A 33 69.63 -14.06 -3.75
CA ILE A 33 69.01 -12.76 -3.56
C ILE A 33 69.31 -11.92 -4.81
N ARG A 34 68.28 -11.53 -5.59
CA ARG A 34 68.44 -10.58 -6.69
C ARG A 34 67.95 -9.20 -6.27
N LEU A 35 68.88 -8.24 -6.38
CA LEU A 35 68.64 -6.80 -6.30
C LEU A 35 67.49 -6.38 -7.23
N SER A 36 66.58 -5.59 -6.67
CA SER A 36 65.63 -4.75 -7.39
C SER A 36 66.37 -3.89 -8.42
N SER A 37 66.08 -4.09 -9.70
CA SER A 37 66.47 -3.20 -10.79
C SER A 37 65.35 -2.17 -11.02
N ASN A 38 65.14 -1.28 -10.07
CA ASN A 38 64.47 0.00 -10.30
C ASN A 38 65.55 1.07 -10.48
N PRO A 39 65.60 1.83 -11.59
CA PRO A 39 66.41 3.04 -11.64
C PRO A 39 65.87 4.06 -10.62
N PRO A 40 66.73 4.91 -10.02
CA PRO A 40 66.31 5.87 -9.00
C PRO A 40 65.39 6.94 -9.62
N LEU A 41 64.35 7.30 -8.86
CA LEU A 41 63.39 8.35 -9.18
C LEU A 41 64.12 9.68 -9.43
N LEU A 42 64.06 10.18 -10.67
CA LEU A 42 64.45 11.54 -10.99
C LEU A 42 63.36 12.50 -10.50
N SER A 43 63.78 13.55 -9.79
CA SER A 43 62.98 14.55 -9.07
C SER A 43 62.09 15.46 -9.95
N LYS A 44 61.51 14.96 -11.04
CA LYS A 44 60.63 15.73 -11.97
C LYS A 44 59.24 15.10 -12.21
N GLN A 45 58.79 14.18 -11.37
CA GLN A 45 57.41 13.63 -11.42
C GLN A 45 56.45 14.21 -10.36
N LEU A 46 56.76 15.39 -9.81
CA LEU A 46 55.90 16.08 -8.83
C LEU A 46 54.87 17.04 -9.47
N GLU A 47 54.72 17.03 -10.79
CA GLU A 47 53.62 17.73 -11.49
C GLU A 47 52.92 16.77 -12.45
N ARG A 48 52.01 15.97 -11.90
CA ARG A 48 50.95 15.34 -12.70
C ARG A 48 49.63 15.72 -12.07
N ALA A 49 48.95 16.69 -12.68
CA ALA A 49 47.54 16.94 -12.42
C ALA A 49 46.80 15.61 -12.48
N ALA A 50 45.94 15.36 -11.49
CA ALA A 50 45.11 14.18 -11.41
C ALA A 50 44.30 14.03 -12.72
N SER A 51 44.78 13.19 -13.64
CA SER A 51 44.06 12.86 -14.85
C SER A 51 42.91 11.93 -14.47
N PHE A 52 41.72 12.50 -14.33
CA PHE A 52 40.46 11.78 -14.31
C PHE A 52 40.36 10.93 -15.58
N ASN A 53 40.37 9.60 -15.44
CA ASN A 53 39.94 8.68 -16.49
C ASN A 53 38.40 8.72 -16.55
N ALA A 54 37.84 9.76 -17.17
CA ALA A 54 36.45 9.74 -17.61
C ALA A 54 36.36 9.01 -18.97
N PRO A 55 35.30 8.22 -19.23
CA PRO A 55 35.02 7.69 -20.57
C PRO A 55 34.99 8.85 -21.59
N GLN A 56 35.38 8.59 -22.84
CA GLN A 56 35.36 9.59 -23.92
C GLN A 56 33.92 10.06 -24.20
N HIS A 57 33.46 11.06 -23.45
CA HIS A 57 32.19 11.75 -23.68
C HIS A 57 32.43 12.94 -24.62
N GLN A 58 31.47 13.21 -25.50
CA GLN A 58 31.41 14.49 -26.23
C GLN A 58 31.58 15.66 -25.24
N PRO A 59 32.30 16.73 -25.62
CA PRO A 59 32.46 17.88 -24.74
C PRO A 59 31.09 18.47 -24.41
N LEU A 60 30.67 18.34 -23.15
CA LEU A 60 29.42 18.90 -22.66
C LEU A 60 29.51 20.44 -22.71
N LYS A 61 28.46 21.07 -23.26
CA LYS A 61 28.36 22.52 -23.36
C LYS A 61 27.75 23.11 -22.10
N LEU A 62 28.34 24.17 -21.57
CA LEU A 62 27.72 25.02 -20.57
C LEU A 62 27.06 26.23 -21.29
N PRO A 63 25.80 26.58 -21.00
CA PRO A 63 25.21 27.81 -21.53
C PRO A 63 26.05 29.04 -21.16
N GLU A 64 26.26 29.98 -22.08
CA GLU A 64 27.05 31.20 -21.83
C GLU A 64 26.52 31.99 -20.63
N ARG A 65 25.20 32.03 -20.43
CA ARG A 65 24.54 32.66 -19.28
C ARG A 65 24.96 32.09 -17.91
N HIS A 66 25.51 30.88 -17.88
CA HIS A 66 25.96 30.19 -16.67
C HIS A 66 27.47 30.23 -16.48
N GLN A 67 28.23 30.86 -17.37
CA GLN A 67 29.68 30.93 -17.26
C GLN A 67 30.11 31.66 -15.98
N GLU A 68 29.54 32.83 -15.71
CA GLU A 68 29.81 33.59 -14.48
C GLU A 68 29.41 32.80 -13.22
N LEU A 69 28.26 32.12 -13.25
CA LEU A 69 27.80 31.26 -12.16
C LEU A 69 28.78 30.11 -11.89
N PHE A 70 29.29 29.49 -12.95
CA PHE A 70 30.27 28.40 -12.85
C PHE A 70 31.62 28.89 -12.32
N ASP A 71 32.10 30.04 -12.77
CA ASP A 71 33.36 30.62 -12.32
C ASP A 71 33.29 30.99 -10.83
N ASN A 72 32.19 31.60 -10.38
CA ASN A 72 31.94 31.90 -8.98
C ASN A 72 31.82 30.63 -8.12
N TYR A 73 31.09 29.63 -8.61
CA TYR A 73 30.96 28.33 -7.94
C TYR A 73 32.31 27.64 -7.75
N ARG A 74 33.17 27.68 -8.78
CA ARG A 74 34.50 27.10 -8.71
C ARG A 74 35.39 27.85 -7.72
N LEU A 75 35.33 29.19 -7.72
CA LEU A 75 36.10 30.00 -6.78
C LEU A 75 35.72 29.69 -5.33
N ASP A 76 34.42 29.66 -5.03
CA ASP A 76 33.92 29.33 -3.70
C ASP A 76 34.31 27.90 -3.26
N LEU A 77 34.29 26.92 -4.18
CA LEU A 77 34.81 25.58 -3.90
C LEU A 77 36.31 25.59 -3.52
N MET A 78 37.12 26.44 -4.16
CA MET A 78 38.55 26.55 -3.86
C MET A 78 38.79 27.24 -2.51
N GLU A 79 37.99 28.25 -2.16
CA GLU A 79 38.09 28.97 -0.89
C GLU A 79 37.67 28.13 0.33
N ARG A 80 36.80 27.13 0.13
CA ARG A 80 36.29 26.28 1.23
C ARG A 80 37.33 25.34 1.85
N GLY A 81 38.47 25.09 1.21
CA GLY A 81 39.71 24.56 1.83
C GLY A 81 39.71 23.17 2.50
N SER A 82 38.56 22.53 2.75
CA SER A 82 38.44 21.19 3.35
C SER A 82 37.14 20.50 2.91
N ALA A 83 37.26 19.22 2.54
CA ALA A 83 36.19 18.36 2.04
C ALA A 83 35.36 17.68 3.15
N ASP A 84 35.65 17.94 4.43
CA ASP A 84 35.14 17.10 5.53
C ASP A 84 33.67 17.37 5.90
N MET A 85 33.09 18.48 5.43
CA MET A 85 31.68 18.82 5.65
C MET A 85 30.98 19.11 4.30
N PRO A 86 30.08 18.23 3.81
CA PRO A 86 29.31 18.51 2.60
C PRO A 86 28.42 19.73 2.83
N ARG A 87 28.72 20.82 2.10
CA ARG A 87 27.92 22.06 2.08
C ARG A 87 27.09 22.12 0.80
N ILE A 88 25.85 22.53 0.94
CA ILE A 88 24.91 22.74 -0.15
C ILE A 88 25.15 24.10 -0.77
N ASP A 89 25.38 24.11 -2.08
CA ASP A 89 25.49 25.31 -2.90
C ASP A 89 24.31 25.41 -3.87
N GLY A 90 23.57 26.52 -3.82
CA GLY A 90 22.42 26.77 -4.69
C GLY A 90 22.77 26.95 -6.17
N ALA A 91 24.04 27.21 -6.50
CA ALA A 91 24.54 27.33 -7.87
C ALA A 91 24.58 25.97 -8.58
N LEU A 92 24.96 24.90 -7.89
CA LEU A 92 25.19 23.59 -8.49
C LEU A 92 23.94 23.01 -9.19
N PRO A 93 22.73 22.99 -8.57
CA PRO A 93 21.52 22.54 -9.27
C PRO A 93 21.17 23.33 -10.53
N ARG A 94 21.49 24.64 -10.57
CA ARG A 94 21.26 25.49 -11.75
C ARG A 94 22.22 25.15 -12.87
N LEU A 95 23.50 24.98 -12.53
CA LEU A 95 24.54 24.58 -13.47
C LEU A 95 24.22 23.23 -14.11
N LEU A 96 23.86 22.22 -13.30
CA LEU A 96 23.40 20.91 -13.77
C LEU A 96 22.20 21.05 -14.72
N GLY A 97 21.22 21.86 -14.33
CA GLY A 97 20.03 22.13 -15.12
C GLY A 97 20.32 22.77 -16.48
N GLY A 98 21.19 23.78 -16.49
CA GLY A 98 21.61 24.46 -17.71
C GLY A 98 22.43 23.56 -18.64
N MET A 99 23.31 22.71 -18.09
CA MET A 99 24.02 21.70 -18.87
C MET A 99 23.06 20.69 -19.51
N LEU A 100 22.03 20.25 -18.78
CA LEU A 100 21.00 19.37 -19.34
C LEU A 100 20.18 20.05 -20.44
N GLU A 101 20.01 21.38 -20.38
CA GLU A 101 19.39 22.15 -21.48
C GLU A 101 20.25 22.14 -22.74
N ALA A 102 21.53 22.47 -22.58
CA ALA A 102 22.46 22.66 -23.69
C ALA A 102 22.89 21.35 -24.35
N ASN A 103 22.67 20.22 -23.69
CA ASN A 103 23.06 18.89 -24.15
C ASN A 103 21.87 17.92 -24.15
N PRO A 104 20.95 18.02 -25.13
CA PRO A 104 19.81 17.11 -25.23
C PRO A 104 20.25 15.65 -25.28
N GLY A 105 19.67 14.81 -24.40
CA GLY A 105 20.01 13.40 -24.28
C GLY A 105 21.09 13.07 -23.23
N ALA A 106 21.78 14.08 -22.68
CA ALA A 106 22.68 13.88 -21.54
C ALA A 106 21.89 13.45 -20.30
N ARG A 107 22.46 12.54 -19.52
CA ARG A 107 21.89 12.06 -18.26
C ARG A 107 22.43 12.87 -17.09
N PHE A 108 21.74 12.79 -15.95
CA PHE A 108 22.18 13.45 -14.72
C PHE A 108 23.62 13.08 -14.37
N ASP A 109 23.96 11.79 -14.44
CA ASP A 109 25.30 11.29 -14.09
C ASP A 109 26.38 11.81 -15.03
N ASP A 110 26.04 12.04 -16.32
CA ASP A 110 26.98 12.55 -17.32
C ASP A 110 27.35 14.01 -17.01
N VAL A 111 26.35 14.85 -16.68
CA VAL A 111 26.58 16.26 -16.33
C VAL A 111 27.18 16.42 -14.93
N ALA A 112 26.80 15.57 -13.98
CA ALA A 112 27.35 15.59 -12.62
C ALA A 112 28.85 15.24 -12.61
N ALA A 113 29.29 14.33 -13.48
CA ALA A 113 30.72 14.00 -13.62
C ALA A 113 31.58 15.15 -14.16
N TYR A 114 30.97 16.16 -14.78
CA TYR A 114 31.67 17.30 -15.36
C TYR A 114 31.86 18.47 -14.39
N LEU A 115 30.98 18.61 -13.39
CA LEU A 115 31.03 19.71 -12.43
C LEU A 115 31.87 19.31 -11.19
N PRO A 116 32.78 20.19 -10.73
CA PRO A 116 33.49 19.95 -9.48
C PRO A 116 32.52 20.00 -8.29
N GLY A 117 32.86 19.36 -7.18
CA GLY A 117 32.09 19.46 -5.93
C GLY A 117 30.92 18.50 -5.76
N ILE A 118 30.62 17.65 -6.76
CA ILE A 118 29.70 16.51 -6.61
C ILE A 118 30.43 15.19 -6.91
N SER A 119 30.42 14.26 -5.96
CA SER A 119 30.98 12.92 -6.19
C SER A 119 30.13 12.16 -7.21
N PRO A 120 30.71 11.28 -8.03
CA PRO A 120 29.91 10.40 -8.88
C PRO A 120 28.98 9.52 -8.02
N PRO A 121 27.79 9.16 -8.51
CA PRO A 121 26.89 8.27 -7.79
C PRO A 121 27.56 6.91 -7.56
N PRO A 122 27.42 6.30 -6.38
CA PRO A 122 27.89 4.94 -6.14
C PRO A 122 27.26 3.96 -7.13
N ARG A 123 28.05 3.05 -7.70
CA ARG A 123 27.57 2.02 -8.64
C ARG A 123 27.74 0.63 -8.06
N LEU A 124 26.81 -0.26 -8.39
CA LEU A 124 26.90 -1.66 -7.98
C LEU A 124 28.15 -2.36 -8.55
N THR A 125 28.65 -1.85 -9.69
CA THR A 125 29.86 -2.32 -10.37
C THR A 125 31.15 -1.69 -9.83
N ASP A 126 31.08 -0.86 -8.80
CA ASP A 126 32.29 -0.27 -8.22
C ASP A 126 33.19 -1.39 -7.66
N PRO A 127 34.53 -1.33 -7.87
CA PRO A 127 35.45 -2.37 -7.40
C PRO A 127 35.27 -2.71 -5.92
N SER A 128 35.03 -1.69 -5.08
CA SER A 128 34.79 -1.88 -3.64
C SER A 128 33.60 -2.79 -3.28
N VAL A 129 32.64 -2.96 -4.18
CA VAL A 129 31.49 -3.86 -4.00
C VAL A 129 31.78 -5.21 -4.65
N ALA A 130 32.29 -5.21 -5.89
CA ALA A 130 32.63 -6.42 -6.63
C ALA A 130 33.67 -7.28 -5.91
N ASP A 131 34.75 -6.66 -5.42
CA ASP A 131 35.84 -7.35 -4.73
C ASP A 131 35.34 -8.04 -3.45
N ARG A 132 34.47 -7.37 -2.69
CA ARG A 132 33.88 -7.96 -1.48
C ARG A 132 32.93 -9.11 -1.78
N LEU A 133 32.16 -9.03 -2.86
CA LEU A 133 31.32 -10.17 -3.29
C LEU A 133 32.19 -11.36 -3.71
N ASN A 134 33.29 -11.09 -4.43
CA ASN A 134 34.26 -12.11 -4.83
C ASN A 134 34.96 -12.74 -3.61
N GLU A 135 35.27 -11.96 -2.58
CA GLU A 135 35.84 -12.46 -1.33
C GLU A 135 34.89 -13.41 -0.59
N ILE A 136 33.60 -13.09 -0.48
CA ILE A 136 32.62 -14.01 0.13
C ILE A 136 32.53 -15.29 -0.69
N ALA A 137 32.45 -15.16 -2.03
CA ALA A 137 32.42 -16.31 -2.92
C ALA A 137 33.67 -17.19 -2.76
N ALA A 138 34.86 -16.60 -2.64
CA ALA A 138 36.12 -17.32 -2.47
C ALA A 138 36.27 -18.03 -1.11
N ARG A 139 35.59 -17.54 -0.06
CA ARG A 139 35.57 -18.18 1.27
C ARG A 139 34.53 -19.30 1.40
N SER A 140 33.63 -19.43 0.44
CA SER A 140 32.55 -20.42 0.48
C SER A 140 33.10 -21.82 0.19
N GLU A 141 32.62 -22.84 0.92
CA GLU A 141 33.03 -24.22 0.67
C GLU A 141 32.66 -24.67 -0.76
N PRO A 142 33.45 -25.57 -1.37
CA PRO A 142 33.07 -26.18 -2.64
C PRO A 142 31.66 -26.77 -2.57
N HIS A 143 30.78 -26.33 -3.46
CA HIS A 143 29.36 -26.74 -3.55
C HIS A 143 28.43 -26.19 -2.46
N SER A 144 28.86 -25.23 -1.65
CA SER A 144 27.99 -24.50 -0.72
C SER A 144 27.75 -23.07 -1.21
N PRO A 145 26.51 -22.54 -1.13
CA PRO A 145 26.26 -21.15 -1.47
C PRO A 145 26.95 -20.20 -0.46
N PRO A 146 27.25 -18.95 -0.87
CA PRO A 146 27.76 -17.92 0.04
C PRO A 146 26.83 -17.64 1.22
N ASP A 147 27.35 -16.97 2.26
CA ASP A 147 26.51 -16.55 3.39
C ASP A 147 25.46 -15.51 2.94
N VAL A 148 24.20 -15.82 3.24
CA VAL A 148 23.04 -14.99 2.86
C VAL A 148 23.12 -13.61 3.50
N ARG A 149 23.45 -13.53 4.79
CA ARG A 149 23.43 -12.28 5.56
C ARG A 149 24.59 -11.38 5.15
N GLU A 150 25.78 -11.95 4.98
CA GLU A 150 26.99 -11.24 4.58
C GLU A 150 26.83 -10.67 3.16
N THR A 151 26.29 -11.47 2.23
CA THR A 151 25.98 -11.01 0.87
C THR A 151 24.93 -9.90 0.89
N ALA A 152 23.83 -10.06 1.65
CA ALA A 152 22.80 -9.04 1.78
C ALA A 152 23.34 -7.76 2.42
N GLN A 153 24.28 -7.86 3.36
CA GLN A 153 24.93 -6.73 4.02
C GLN A 153 25.75 -5.88 3.05
N ILE A 154 26.49 -6.50 2.11
CA ILE A 154 27.21 -5.76 1.06
C ILE A 154 26.24 -4.92 0.23
N PHE A 155 25.16 -5.54 -0.25
CA PHE A 155 24.14 -4.81 -1.02
C PHE A 155 23.47 -3.72 -0.20
N ALA A 156 23.22 -3.96 1.09
CA ALA A 156 22.66 -2.98 1.99
C ALA A 156 23.63 -1.80 2.25
N GLU A 157 24.93 -2.03 2.29
CA GLU A 157 25.96 -1.00 2.40
C GLU A 157 26.06 -0.14 1.15
N TYR A 158 26.02 -0.77 -0.03
CA TYR A 158 25.85 -0.05 -1.30
C TYR A 158 24.59 0.82 -1.28
N ALA A 159 23.44 0.24 -0.90
CA ALA A 159 22.18 0.98 -0.77
C ALA A 159 22.26 2.14 0.24
N GLY A 160 23.06 2.00 1.30
CA GLY A 160 23.35 3.06 2.25
C GLY A 160 24.12 4.21 1.62
N LYS A 161 25.23 3.92 0.93
CA LYS A 161 26.03 4.94 0.23
C LYS A 161 25.21 5.66 -0.84
N LEU A 162 24.45 4.91 -1.64
CA LEU A 162 23.55 5.47 -2.65
C LEU A 162 22.48 6.34 -1.99
N GLY A 163 21.93 5.91 -0.85
CA GLY A 163 20.95 6.68 -0.09
C GLY A 163 21.51 8.01 0.40
N ASP A 164 22.68 8.00 1.03
CA ASP A 164 23.33 9.21 1.52
C ASP A 164 23.64 10.20 0.38
N TYR A 165 24.11 9.70 -0.77
CA TYR A 165 24.32 10.50 -1.98
C TYR A 165 23.02 11.14 -2.50
N LEU A 166 21.97 10.33 -2.70
CA LEU A 166 20.70 10.80 -3.24
C LEU A 166 19.97 11.75 -2.28
N GLU A 167 20.07 11.54 -0.98
CA GLU A 167 19.52 12.44 0.02
C GLU A 167 20.24 13.80 0.00
N HIS A 168 21.57 13.80 -0.07
CA HIS A 168 22.35 15.03 -0.22
C HIS A 168 21.98 15.78 -1.50
N ALA A 169 21.95 15.09 -2.64
CA ALA A 169 21.56 15.66 -3.92
C ALA A 169 20.12 16.21 -3.87
N HIS A 170 19.18 15.52 -3.24
CA HIS A 170 17.82 16.01 -3.08
C HIS A 170 17.76 17.29 -2.22
N LEU A 171 18.45 17.32 -1.08
CA LEU A 171 18.49 18.51 -0.20
C LEU A 171 19.13 19.72 -0.90
N LEU A 172 20.12 19.50 -1.76
CA LEU A 172 20.74 20.53 -2.60
C LEU A 172 19.69 21.19 -3.51
N HIS A 173 18.89 20.39 -4.23
CA HIS A 173 17.83 20.89 -5.12
C HIS A 173 16.69 21.57 -4.35
N ASP A 174 16.22 20.95 -3.26
CA ASP A 174 15.14 21.50 -2.42
C ASP A 174 15.54 22.84 -1.77
N THR A 175 16.83 23.01 -1.42
CA THR A 175 17.35 24.28 -0.91
C THR A 175 17.42 25.35 -1.99
N ALA A 176 17.96 25.02 -3.17
CA ALA A 176 18.04 25.95 -4.30
C ALA A 176 16.65 26.47 -4.71
N LEU A 177 15.63 25.61 -4.69
CA LEU A 177 14.24 26.00 -5.00
C LEU A 177 13.59 26.94 -3.96
N ARG A 178 14.12 27.00 -2.73
CA ARG A 178 13.59 27.85 -1.65
C ARG A 178 14.23 29.23 -1.60
N GLU A 179 15.19 29.52 -2.47
CA GLU A 179 15.80 30.84 -2.53
C GLU A 179 14.77 31.91 -2.92
N GLN A 180 14.68 32.98 -2.12
CA GLN A 180 13.63 34.00 -2.23
C GLN A 180 13.64 34.72 -3.58
N ASN A 181 14.82 34.95 -4.15
CA ASN A 181 15.01 35.74 -5.38
C ASN A 181 15.38 34.86 -6.60
N LEU A 182 14.99 33.58 -6.59
CA LEU A 182 15.27 32.68 -7.70
C LEU A 182 14.48 33.09 -8.95
N SER A 183 15.18 33.43 -10.04
CA SER A 183 14.54 33.80 -11.31
C SER A 183 13.71 32.63 -11.87
N GLN A 184 12.75 32.93 -12.75
CA GLN A 184 11.93 31.87 -13.37
C GLN A 184 12.78 30.91 -14.22
N MET A 185 13.84 31.42 -14.85
CA MET A 185 14.76 30.63 -15.67
C MET A 185 15.63 29.73 -14.82
N ASP A 186 16.25 30.25 -13.76
CA ASP A 186 17.02 29.44 -12.81
C ASP A 186 16.14 28.38 -12.16
N ARG A 187 14.89 28.72 -11.82
CA ARG A 187 13.93 27.76 -11.28
C ARG A 187 13.64 26.63 -12.26
N ALA A 188 13.56 26.92 -13.56
CA ALA A 188 13.39 25.91 -14.58
C ALA A 188 14.63 25.00 -14.69
N ASP A 189 15.84 25.58 -14.60
CA ASP A 189 17.09 24.83 -14.59
C ASP A 189 17.18 23.89 -13.37
N VAL A 190 16.91 24.39 -12.15
CA VAL A 190 16.89 23.55 -10.94
C VAL A 190 15.89 22.40 -11.06
N ARG A 191 14.66 22.66 -11.58
CA ARG A 191 13.67 21.61 -11.80
C ARG A 191 14.09 20.59 -12.85
N ARG A 192 14.74 21.03 -13.93
CA ARG A 192 15.29 20.12 -14.96
C ARG A 192 16.34 19.19 -14.35
N SER A 193 17.24 19.74 -13.54
CA SER A 193 18.22 18.95 -12.80
C SER A 193 17.57 17.98 -11.81
N GLN A 194 16.58 18.44 -11.04
CA GLN A 194 15.84 17.60 -10.09
C GLN A 194 15.11 16.44 -10.78
N THR A 195 14.50 16.71 -11.93
CA THR A 195 13.83 15.69 -12.75
C THR A 195 14.83 14.65 -13.24
N ALA A 196 15.98 15.09 -13.75
CA ALA A 196 17.03 14.20 -14.21
C ALA A 196 17.62 13.35 -13.06
N LEU A 197 17.82 13.95 -11.88
CA LEU A 197 18.22 13.24 -10.66
C LEU A 197 17.20 12.17 -10.27
N ALA A 198 15.90 12.49 -10.28
CA ALA A 198 14.85 11.54 -9.97
C ALA A 198 14.83 10.36 -10.96
N SER A 199 15.08 10.62 -12.24
CA SER A 199 15.22 9.57 -13.26
C SER A 199 16.44 8.68 -13.00
N ALA A 200 17.62 9.27 -12.81
CA ALA A 200 18.85 8.52 -12.52
C ALA A 200 18.73 7.69 -11.23
N ALA A 201 18.12 8.27 -10.19
CA ALA A 201 17.82 7.57 -8.96
C ALA A 201 16.94 6.34 -9.20
N ARG A 202 15.86 6.43 -9.98
CA ARG A 202 14.98 5.26 -10.27
C ARG A 202 15.73 4.10 -10.89
N GLU A 203 16.71 4.37 -11.73
CA GLU A 203 17.55 3.34 -12.33
C GLU A 203 18.53 2.76 -11.33
N ALA A 204 19.24 3.62 -10.58
CA ALA A 204 20.19 3.19 -9.56
C ALA A 204 19.55 2.36 -8.43
N LEU A 205 18.30 2.70 -8.08
CA LEU A 205 17.50 2.01 -7.06
C LEU A 205 17.10 0.59 -7.45
N LYS A 206 17.00 0.32 -8.76
CA LYS A 206 16.64 -0.99 -9.31
C LYS A 206 17.84 -1.92 -9.50
N SER A 207 19.07 -1.41 -9.42
CA SER A 207 20.27 -2.20 -9.76
C SER A 207 20.38 -3.52 -8.99
N VAL A 208 20.22 -3.49 -7.66
CA VAL A 208 20.27 -4.71 -6.83
C VAL A 208 19.03 -5.61 -7.04
N PRO A 209 17.77 -5.11 -6.93
CA PRO A 209 16.59 -5.93 -7.19
C PRO A 209 16.61 -6.61 -8.56
N ASP A 210 16.94 -5.87 -9.62
CA ASP A 210 16.93 -6.39 -11.00
C ASP A 210 18.07 -7.39 -11.21
N ALA A 211 19.25 -7.17 -10.61
CA ALA A 211 20.35 -8.14 -10.66
C ALA A 211 20.00 -9.46 -9.95
N LEU A 212 19.35 -9.38 -8.77
CA LEU A 212 18.88 -10.57 -8.04
C LEU A 212 17.77 -11.29 -8.80
N GLU A 213 16.80 -10.56 -9.35
CA GLU A 213 15.70 -11.15 -10.13
C GLU A 213 16.20 -11.79 -11.42
N THR A 214 17.11 -11.13 -12.14
CA THR A 214 17.75 -11.68 -13.33
C THR A 214 18.48 -12.98 -13.01
N SER A 215 19.23 -13.01 -11.90
CA SER A 215 19.93 -14.21 -11.43
C SER A 215 18.95 -15.33 -11.06
N GLN A 216 17.86 -15.02 -10.35
CA GLN A 216 16.82 -16.00 -10.00
C GLN A 216 16.15 -16.58 -11.24
N ASN A 217 15.83 -15.74 -12.24
CA ASN A 217 15.19 -16.18 -13.47
C ASN A 217 16.12 -17.07 -14.31
N LYS A 218 17.43 -16.77 -14.36
CA LYS A 218 18.42 -17.65 -15.00
C LYS A 218 18.48 -19.02 -14.32
N VAL A 219 18.51 -19.06 -12.99
CA VAL A 219 18.52 -20.34 -12.24
C VAL A 219 17.24 -21.15 -12.47
N LYS A 220 16.07 -20.49 -12.45
CA LYS A 220 14.79 -21.15 -12.76
C LYS A 220 14.73 -21.69 -14.20
N ALA A 221 15.26 -20.95 -15.17
CA ALA A 221 15.33 -21.42 -16.55
C ALA A 221 16.21 -22.66 -16.67
N ASN A 222 17.35 -22.70 -15.99
CA ASN A 222 18.22 -23.88 -15.96
C ASN A 222 17.53 -25.08 -15.28
N LEU A 223 16.82 -24.88 -14.17
CA LEU A 223 16.02 -25.93 -13.54
C LEU A 223 14.98 -26.50 -14.50
N ALA A 224 14.24 -25.66 -15.21
CA ALA A 224 13.25 -26.11 -16.20
C ALA A 224 13.88 -26.91 -17.36
N LEU A 225 15.09 -26.54 -17.80
CA LEU A 225 15.83 -27.30 -18.83
C LEU A 225 16.25 -28.68 -18.31
N LEU A 226 16.71 -28.77 -17.06
CA LEU A 226 17.09 -30.04 -16.43
C LEU A 226 15.88 -30.94 -16.17
N GLU A 227 14.76 -30.36 -15.72
CA GLU A 227 13.49 -31.07 -15.56
C GLU A 227 13.01 -31.64 -16.90
N HIS A 228 13.04 -30.84 -17.96
CA HIS A 228 12.70 -31.28 -19.31
C HIS A 228 13.64 -32.39 -19.81
N GLU A 229 14.95 -32.30 -19.56
CA GLU A 229 15.89 -33.36 -19.90
C GLU A 229 15.52 -34.66 -19.18
N LEU A 230 15.17 -34.60 -17.90
CA LEU A 230 14.77 -35.76 -17.10
C LEU A 230 13.47 -36.41 -17.59
N THR A 231 12.47 -35.61 -18.00
CA THR A 231 11.14 -36.11 -18.36
C THR A 231 10.98 -36.47 -19.84
N GLU A 232 11.65 -35.75 -20.74
CA GLU A 232 11.36 -35.83 -22.18
C GLU A 232 12.47 -36.49 -23.01
N THR A 233 13.71 -36.57 -22.49
CA THR A 233 14.85 -37.04 -23.29
C THR A 233 15.37 -38.44 -22.95
N ALA A 234 14.78 -39.10 -21.94
CA ALA A 234 15.17 -40.43 -21.44
C ALA A 234 16.71 -40.58 -21.26
N PRO A 235 17.35 -39.75 -20.41
CA PRO A 235 18.79 -39.75 -20.20
C PRO A 235 19.29 -41.06 -19.56
N SER A 236 20.59 -41.38 -19.75
CA SER A 236 21.21 -42.55 -19.11
C SER A 236 21.25 -42.43 -17.58
N ASP A 237 21.36 -43.55 -16.87
CA ASP A 237 21.40 -43.57 -15.39
C ASP A 237 22.51 -42.68 -14.78
N ASP A 238 23.69 -42.62 -15.40
CA ASP A 238 24.78 -41.74 -14.97
C ASP A 238 24.46 -40.26 -15.21
N ARG A 239 23.75 -39.94 -16.31
CA ARG A 239 23.29 -38.58 -16.59
C ARG A 239 22.16 -38.19 -15.62
N ILE A 240 21.26 -39.10 -15.25
CA ILE A 240 20.22 -38.87 -14.24
C ILE A 240 20.86 -38.44 -12.91
N LYS A 241 21.88 -39.16 -12.42
CA LYS A 241 22.60 -38.78 -11.19
C LYS A 241 23.26 -37.40 -11.28
N THR A 242 23.80 -37.08 -12.45
CA THR A 242 24.41 -35.77 -12.72
C THR A 242 23.35 -34.67 -12.71
N ILE A 243 22.23 -34.85 -13.42
CA ILE A 243 21.09 -33.91 -13.46
C ILE A 243 20.54 -33.68 -12.05
N GLN A 244 20.35 -34.73 -11.25
CA GLN A 244 19.87 -34.59 -9.87
C GLN A 244 20.83 -33.76 -9.00
N THR A 245 22.14 -33.90 -9.21
CA THR A 245 23.15 -33.10 -8.51
C THR A 245 23.11 -31.64 -8.96
N GLU A 246 23.02 -31.39 -10.28
CA GLU A 246 22.88 -30.04 -10.86
C GLU A 246 21.58 -29.36 -10.40
N MET A 247 20.45 -30.07 -10.40
CA MET A 247 19.17 -29.57 -9.89
C MET A 247 19.26 -29.18 -8.42
N LYS A 248 19.83 -30.03 -7.57
CA LYS A 248 20.01 -29.71 -6.14
C LYS A 248 20.88 -28.46 -5.94
N ALA A 249 21.96 -28.31 -6.72
CA ALA A 249 22.80 -27.11 -6.67
C ALA A 249 22.06 -25.85 -7.12
N HIS A 250 21.22 -25.95 -8.16
CA HIS A 250 20.38 -24.85 -8.62
C HIS A 250 19.27 -24.49 -7.63
N GLU A 251 18.63 -25.47 -6.99
CA GLU A 251 17.66 -25.25 -5.91
C GLU A 251 18.29 -24.53 -4.72
N GLN A 252 19.48 -24.95 -4.30
CA GLN A 252 20.25 -24.29 -3.24
C GLN A 252 20.62 -22.85 -3.63
N THR A 253 21.04 -22.63 -4.87
CA THR A 253 21.33 -21.28 -5.40
C THR A 253 20.08 -20.41 -5.41
N LEU A 254 18.94 -20.96 -5.80
CA LEU A 254 17.66 -20.24 -5.81
C LEU A 254 17.25 -19.85 -4.39
N ALA A 255 17.34 -20.78 -3.43
CA ALA A 255 17.06 -20.51 -2.02
C ALA A 255 17.99 -19.43 -1.44
N PHE A 256 19.29 -19.49 -1.76
CA PHE A 256 20.26 -18.45 -1.41
C PHE A 256 19.85 -17.08 -1.96
N LEU A 257 19.59 -16.96 -3.27
CA LEU A 257 19.20 -15.69 -3.90
C LEU A 257 17.88 -15.14 -3.34
N GLN A 258 16.93 -16.01 -2.98
CA GLN A 258 15.69 -15.63 -2.32
C GLN A 258 15.95 -15.12 -0.90
N GLY A 259 16.80 -15.81 -0.13
CA GLY A 259 17.25 -15.38 1.19
C GLY A 259 17.92 -14.00 1.15
N VAL A 260 18.87 -13.80 0.22
CA VAL A 260 19.57 -12.51 0.06
C VAL A 260 18.59 -11.40 -0.28
N LYS A 261 17.61 -11.65 -1.17
CA LYS A 261 16.57 -10.68 -1.52
C LYS A 261 15.72 -10.30 -0.30
N ILE A 262 15.32 -11.27 0.52
CA ILE A 262 14.53 -11.04 1.73
C ILE A 262 15.32 -10.21 2.74
N ASP A 263 16.55 -10.61 3.05
CA ASP A 263 17.40 -9.92 4.04
C ASP A 263 17.75 -8.50 3.59
N TYR A 264 18.08 -8.32 2.30
CA TYR A 264 18.30 -7.01 1.69
C TYR A 264 17.06 -6.11 1.84
N GLN A 265 15.87 -6.59 1.47
CA GLN A 265 14.62 -5.83 1.58
C GLN A 265 14.25 -5.50 3.04
N GLY A 266 14.63 -6.37 3.99
CA GLY A 266 14.42 -6.16 5.42
C GLY A 266 15.30 -5.05 6.02
N HIS A 267 16.44 -4.76 5.39
CA HIS A 267 17.49 -3.92 5.95
C HIS A 267 17.10 -2.41 6.07
N SER A 268 17.53 -1.76 7.14
CA SER A 268 17.18 -0.37 7.46
C SER A 268 17.70 0.66 6.45
N LYS A 269 18.86 0.38 5.81
CA LYS A 269 19.45 1.19 4.73
C LYS A 269 18.59 1.16 3.47
N VAL A 270 18.03 0.00 3.10
CA VAL A 270 17.14 -0.15 1.95
C VAL A 270 15.79 0.54 2.20
N LYS A 271 15.27 0.48 3.43
CA LYS A 271 14.08 1.24 3.84
C LYS A 271 14.28 2.75 3.78
N HIS A 272 15.48 3.24 4.07
CA HIS A 272 15.85 4.65 3.91
C HIS A 272 15.85 5.06 2.44
N LEU A 273 16.45 4.22 1.61
CA LEU A 273 16.53 4.42 0.18
C LEU A 273 15.14 4.56 -0.47
N ALA A 274 14.16 3.74 -0.04
CA ALA A 274 12.76 3.89 -0.44
C ALA A 274 12.11 5.22 0.04
N THR A 275 12.55 5.74 1.18
CA THR A 275 12.09 7.05 1.69
C THR A 275 12.61 8.19 0.81
N ILE A 276 13.88 8.14 0.42
CA ILE A 276 14.49 9.13 -0.49
C ILE A 276 13.82 9.08 -1.86
N GLN A 277 13.58 7.87 -2.40
CA GLN A 277 12.86 7.69 -3.65
C GLN A 277 11.48 8.37 -3.62
N ALA A 278 10.75 8.25 -2.50
CA ALA A 278 9.45 8.89 -2.36
C ALA A 278 9.55 10.43 -2.42
N HIS A 279 10.58 11.04 -1.83
CA HIS A 279 10.83 12.49 -1.93
C HIS A 279 11.21 12.92 -3.34
N LEU A 280 12.11 12.19 -4.00
CA LEU A 280 12.52 12.48 -5.38
C LEU A 280 11.36 12.39 -6.37
N ASN A 281 10.40 11.49 -6.14
CA ASN A 281 9.24 11.31 -7.00
C ASN A 281 8.07 12.26 -6.70
N LEU A 282 8.16 13.12 -5.68
CA LEU A 282 7.02 13.97 -5.29
C LEU A 282 6.55 14.89 -6.41
N GLU A 283 7.46 15.37 -7.25
CA GLU A 283 7.12 16.24 -8.39
C GLU A 283 6.36 15.46 -9.47
N ASP A 284 6.84 14.29 -9.90
CA ASP A 284 6.10 13.40 -10.81
C ASP A 284 4.74 12.99 -10.24
N VAL A 285 4.67 12.73 -8.93
CA VAL A 285 3.42 12.44 -8.23
C VAL A 285 2.48 13.64 -8.30
N GLN A 286 2.99 14.85 -8.04
CA GLN A 286 2.21 16.08 -8.15
C GLN A 286 1.72 16.30 -9.58
N GLU A 287 2.58 16.16 -10.58
CA GLU A 287 2.23 16.33 -11.99
C GLU A 287 1.14 15.32 -12.40
N ARG A 288 1.35 14.03 -12.09
CA ARG A 288 0.37 12.97 -12.36
C ARG A 288 -0.99 13.26 -11.71
N LEU A 289 -0.99 13.74 -10.46
CA LEU A 289 -2.21 13.98 -9.69
C LEU A 289 -2.84 15.36 -9.95
N SER A 290 -2.12 16.30 -10.56
CA SER A 290 -2.64 17.62 -10.91
C SER A 290 -3.20 17.69 -12.32
N LYS A 291 -2.88 16.72 -13.19
CA LYS A 291 -3.47 16.61 -14.54
C LYS A 291 -4.99 16.60 -14.46
N PRO A 292 -5.67 17.63 -14.98
CA PRO A 292 -7.12 17.69 -14.95
C PRO A 292 -7.67 16.58 -15.85
N LEU A 293 -8.67 15.86 -15.34
CA LEU A 293 -9.44 14.95 -16.18
C LEU A 293 -10.26 15.75 -17.19
N GLU A 294 -10.30 15.28 -18.43
CA GLU A 294 -11.20 15.82 -19.44
C GLU A 294 -12.66 15.65 -19.02
N ALA A 295 -13.55 16.50 -19.55
CA ALA A 295 -14.96 16.46 -19.21
C ALA A 295 -15.61 15.10 -19.50
N THR A 296 -15.21 14.46 -20.60
CA THR A 296 -15.64 13.12 -20.99
C THR A 296 -15.20 12.05 -19.98
N GLU A 297 -13.94 12.08 -19.52
CA GLU A 297 -13.43 11.17 -18.49
C GLU A 297 -14.13 11.38 -17.14
N LYS A 298 -14.35 12.65 -16.73
CA LYS A 298 -15.14 12.97 -15.53
C LYS A 298 -16.55 12.39 -15.62
N GLY A 299 -17.22 12.57 -16.76
CA GLY A 299 -18.56 12.04 -17.01
C GLY A 299 -18.61 10.52 -16.88
N LYS A 300 -17.63 9.79 -17.43
CA LYS A 300 -17.51 8.33 -17.28
C LYS A 300 -17.34 7.91 -15.82
N VAL A 301 -16.45 8.56 -15.07
CA VAL A 301 -16.25 8.29 -13.64
C VAL A 301 -17.55 8.46 -12.85
N ILE A 302 -18.26 9.56 -13.10
CA ILE A 302 -19.52 9.88 -12.42
C ILE A 302 -20.59 8.84 -12.74
N MET A 303 -20.75 8.51 -14.02
CA MET A 303 -21.70 7.50 -14.48
C MET A 303 -21.36 6.11 -13.92
N GLY A 304 -20.09 5.72 -13.92
CA GLY A 304 -19.64 4.45 -13.37
C GLY A 304 -19.99 4.31 -11.88
N SER A 305 -19.76 5.36 -11.09
CA SER A 305 -20.13 5.37 -9.67
C SER A 305 -21.65 5.28 -9.47
N ALA A 306 -22.43 5.98 -10.31
CA ALA A 306 -23.89 5.93 -10.27
C ALA A 306 -24.43 4.53 -10.60
N ILE A 307 -23.92 3.88 -11.66
CA ILE A 307 -24.34 2.53 -12.06
C ILE A 307 -24.01 1.53 -10.93
N VAL A 308 -22.79 1.54 -10.41
CA VAL A 308 -22.38 0.62 -9.35
C VAL A 308 -23.28 0.75 -8.11
N GLN A 309 -23.53 1.98 -7.64
CA GLN A 309 -24.36 2.19 -6.45
C GLN A 309 -25.85 1.93 -6.70
N GLY A 310 -26.35 2.27 -7.89
CA GLY A 310 -27.73 2.02 -8.30
C GLY A 310 -28.03 0.53 -8.40
N VAL A 311 -27.22 -0.23 -9.14
CA VAL A 311 -27.37 -1.69 -9.31
C VAL A 311 -27.21 -2.40 -7.97
N GLN A 312 -26.20 -2.03 -7.16
CA GLN A 312 -26.04 -2.63 -5.84
C GLN A 312 -27.33 -2.45 -5.03
N THR A 313 -27.88 -1.22 -4.97
CA THR A 313 -29.09 -0.93 -4.20
C THR A 313 -30.32 -1.65 -4.72
N PHE A 314 -30.49 -1.70 -6.06
CA PHE A 314 -31.57 -2.45 -6.69
C PHE A 314 -31.62 -3.90 -6.21
N LEU A 315 -30.46 -4.57 -6.17
CA LEU A 315 -30.38 -5.98 -5.79
C LEU A 315 -30.62 -6.23 -4.30
N HIS A 316 -30.00 -5.45 -3.39
CA HIS A 316 -30.11 -5.75 -1.95
C HIS A 316 -31.28 -5.05 -1.24
N LEU A 317 -31.52 -3.75 -1.48
CA LEU A 317 -32.64 -3.02 -0.84
C LEU A 317 -33.94 -3.12 -1.63
N GLY A 318 -33.84 -3.38 -2.93
CA GLY A 318 -34.98 -3.57 -3.80
C GLY A 318 -35.47 -5.02 -3.74
N GLU A 319 -34.82 -5.91 -4.48
CA GLU A 319 -35.25 -7.30 -4.60
C GLU A 319 -35.19 -8.06 -3.27
N ALA A 320 -34.00 -8.27 -2.70
CA ALA A 320 -33.84 -9.15 -1.54
C ALA A 320 -34.69 -8.70 -0.34
N ARG A 321 -34.69 -7.41 -0.02
CA ARG A 321 -35.50 -6.85 1.07
C ARG A 321 -36.99 -6.96 0.79
N SER A 322 -37.45 -6.65 -0.43
CA SER A 322 -38.88 -6.63 -0.71
C SER A 322 -39.48 -8.04 -0.72
N TRP A 323 -38.79 -9.02 -1.33
CA TRP A 323 -39.20 -10.42 -1.29
C TRP A 323 -39.25 -10.94 0.15
N MET A 324 -38.26 -10.60 0.99
CA MET A 324 -38.26 -11.05 2.37
C MET A 324 -39.31 -10.33 3.23
N ASN A 325 -39.60 -9.06 2.98
CA ASN A 325 -40.71 -8.38 3.66
C ASN A 325 -42.05 -9.08 3.38
N VAL A 326 -42.29 -9.50 2.12
CA VAL A 326 -43.48 -10.27 1.76
C VAL A 326 -43.50 -11.60 2.51
N ALA A 327 -42.41 -12.39 2.43
CA ALA A 327 -42.33 -13.67 3.12
C ALA A 327 -42.48 -13.56 4.66
N ALA A 328 -41.88 -12.53 5.27
CA ALA A 328 -41.97 -12.28 6.69
C ALA A 328 -43.40 -11.90 7.10
N SER A 329 -44.09 -11.09 6.28
CA SER A 329 -45.48 -10.70 6.54
C SER A 329 -46.47 -11.86 6.41
N THR A 330 -46.20 -12.84 5.54
CA THR A 330 -47.05 -14.01 5.36
C THR A 330 -46.81 -15.10 6.40
N GLN A 331 -45.55 -15.30 6.82
CA GLN A 331 -45.18 -16.36 7.78
C GLN A 331 -45.35 -15.91 9.24
N ILE A 332 -45.17 -14.63 9.55
CA ILE A 332 -45.34 -14.08 10.91
C ILE A 332 -46.57 -13.17 10.90
N THR A 333 -47.70 -13.77 11.22
CA THR A 333 -49.01 -13.11 11.26
C THR A 333 -49.30 -12.41 12.60
N ARG A 334 -48.44 -12.59 13.62
CA ARG A 334 -48.56 -11.93 14.92
C ARG A 334 -48.48 -10.41 14.77
N ASN A 335 -49.38 -9.69 15.44
CA ASN A 335 -49.47 -8.22 15.40
C ASN A 335 -49.02 -7.54 16.70
N ASP A 336 -48.33 -8.27 17.58
CA ASP A 336 -47.72 -7.76 18.81
C ASP A 336 -46.24 -7.40 18.61
N ALA A 337 -45.60 -6.84 19.65
CA ALA A 337 -44.20 -6.44 19.62
C ALA A 337 -43.26 -7.58 19.19
N LEU A 338 -43.57 -8.83 19.58
CA LEU A 338 -42.82 -10.01 19.18
C LEU A 338 -43.01 -10.35 17.69
N GLY A 339 -44.22 -10.20 17.16
CA GLY A 339 -44.48 -10.33 15.72
C GLY A 339 -43.73 -9.29 14.89
N TYR A 340 -43.70 -8.03 15.34
CA TYR A 340 -42.89 -6.98 14.68
C TYR A 340 -41.39 -7.27 14.76
N LEU A 341 -40.89 -7.66 15.93
CA LEU A 341 -39.50 -8.05 16.10
C LEU A 341 -39.13 -9.24 15.22
N GLY A 342 -39.99 -10.26 15.13
CA GLY A 342 -39.77 -11.44 14.28
C GLY A 342 -39.72 -11.09 12.79
N ARG A 343 -40.63 -10.22 12.31
CA ARG A 343 -40.61 -9.73 10.93
C ARG A 343 -39.34 -8.93 10.64
N ALA A 344 -38.98 -8.01 11.52
CA ALA A 344 -37.75 -7.23 11.39
C ALA A 344 -36.50 -8.11 11.45
N ALA A 345 -36.49 -9.14 12.29
CA ALA A 345 -35.40 -10.12 12.39
C ALA A 345 -35.22 -10.88 11.06
N MET A 346 -36.30 -11.42 10.49
CA MET A 346 -36.24 -12.14 9.21
C MET A 346 -35.83 -11.22 8.05
N ALA A 347 -36.54 -10.10 7.87
CA ALA A 347 -36.29 -9.15 6.80
C ALA A 347 -34.91 -8.49 6.91
N GLY A 348 -34.53 -8.07 8.12
CA GLY A 348 -33.23 -7.45 8.40
C GLY A 348 -32.08 -8.42 8.20
N SER A 349 -32.19 -9.67 8.67
CA SER A 349 -31.15 -10.68 8.51
C SER A 349 -30.84 -10.96 7.04
N VAL A 350 -31.86 -11.24 6.22
CA VAL A 350 -31.61 -11.52 4.80
C VAL A 350 -31.15 -10.27 4.05
N THR A 351 -31.68 -9.09 4.38
CA THR A 351 -31.19 -7.85 3.75
C THR A 351 -29.73 -7.58 4.12
N GLY A 352 -29.33 -7.79 5.37
CA GLY A 352 -27.96 -7.62 5.84
C GLY A 352 -27.00 -8.64 5.21
N PHE A 353 -27.43 -9.89 5.09
CA PHE A 353 -26.71 -10.92 4.36
C PHE A 353 -26.55 -10.54 2.88
N ALA A 354 -27.63 -10.16 2.22
CA ALA A 354 -27.62 -9.70 0.83
C ALA A 354 -26.73 -8.47 0.65
N HIS A 355 -26.71 -7.53 1.60
CA HIS A 355 -25.86 -6.35 1.56
C HIS A 355 -24.36 -6.68 1.65
N GLU A 356 -23.95 -7.70 2.41
CA GLU A 356 -22.57 -8.21 2.40
C GLU A 356 -22.28 -9.04 1.15
N ALA A 357 -23.15 -10.00 0.81
CA ALA A 357 -22.94 -10.92 -0.31
C ALA A 357 -22.92 -10.20 -1.67
N ILE A 358 -23.93 -9.36 -1.96
CA ILE A 358 -24.00 -8.56 -3.19
C ILE A 358 -22.89 -7.51 -3.20
N GLY A 359 -22.58 -6.90 -2.04
CA GLY A 359 -21.46 -5.96 -1.93
C GLY A 359 -20.11 -6.62 -2.21
N GLY A 360 -19.89 -7.85 -1.75
CA GLY A 360 -18.66 -8.62 -1.94
C GLY A 360 -18.53 -9.27 -3.32
N LEU A 361 -19.66 -9.61 -3.95
CA LEU A 361 -19.72 -10.25 -5.27
C LEU A 361 -19.90 -9.25 -6.42
N MET A 362 -20.98 -8.47 -6.41
CA MET A 362 -21.42 -7.70 -7.57
C MET A 362 -20.60 -6.45 -7.78
N LYS A 363 -20.25 -5.73 -6.71
CA LYS A 363 -19.46 -4.50 -6.82
C LYS A 363 -18.14 -4.71 -7.58
N PRO A 364 -17.27 -5.68 -7.23
CA PRO A 364 -16.03 -5.87 -7.98
C PRO A 364 -16.27 -6.35 -9.42
N ILE A 365 -17.32 -7.13 -9.69
CA ILE A 365 -17.69 -7.55 -11.05
C ILE A 365 -18.12 -6.34 -11.89
N LEU A 366 -19.02 -5.50 -11.36
CA LEU A 366 -19.51 -4.29 -12.01
C LEU A 366 -18.38 -3.28 -12.26
N GLU A 367 -17.58 -3.00 -11.23
CA GLU A 367 -16.43 -2.09 -11.36
C GLU A 367 -15.45 -2.58 -12.42
N ASN A 368 -15.17 -3.88 -12.47
CA ASN A 368 -14.27 -4.44 -13.46
C ASN A 368 -14.86 -4.49 -14.88
N GLY A 369 -16.13 -4.85 -15.01
CA GLY A 369 -16.85 -4.83 -16.29
C GLY A 369 -16.91 -3.43 -16.88
N LEU A 370 -17.23 -2.43 -16.05
CA LEU A 370 -17.20 -1.02 -16.43
C LEU A 370 -15.79 -0.57 -16.82
N GLN A 371 -14.76 -0.97 -16.07
CA GLN A 371 -13.36 -0.68 -16.42
C GLN A 371 -12.96 -1.30 -17.76
N ALA A 372 -13.39 -2.54 -18.05
CA ALA A 372 -13.16 -3.19 -19.33
C ALA A 372 -13.84 -2.46 -20.50
N LEU A 373 -14.97 -1.77 -20.24
CA LEU A 373 -15.66 -0.90 -21.19
C LEU A 373 -15.11 0.54 -21.21
N GLY A 374 -13.97 0.78 -20.56
CA GLY A 374 -13.32 2.09 -20.53
C GLY A 374 -14.03 3.13 -19.63
N VAL A 375 -14.82 2.67 -18.65
CA VAL A 375 -15.47 3.48 -17.61
C VAL A 375 -14.69 3.31 -16.30
N PRO A 376 -13.77 4.23 -15.96
CA PRO A 376 -12.91 4.07 -14.79
C PRO A 376 -13.65 4.35 -13.48
N GLY A 377 -13.28 3.63 -12.42
CA GLY A 377 -13.64 3.99 -11.04
C GLY A 377 -12.69 5.06 -10.47
N LEU A 378 -12.94 5.50 -9.22
CA LEU A 378 -11.97 6.30 -8.46
C LEU A 378 -11.37 5.47 -7.34
N LYS A 379 -10.05 5.55 -7.18
CA LYS A 379 -9.33 4.96 -6.06
C LYS A 379 -8.64 6.07 -5.24
N PRO A 380 -8.63 5.96 -3.90
CA PRO A 380 -7.86 6.88 -3.06
C PRO A 380 -6.36 6.69 -3.31
N VAL A 381 -5.64 7.79 -3.40
CA VAL A 381 -4.17 7.80 -3.47
C VAL A 381 -3.62 7.47 -2.08
N LYS A 382 -2.62 6.61 -1.97
CA LYS A 382 -2.04 6.30 -0.65
C LYS A 382 -1.40 7.55 -0.04
N ALA A 383 -1.69 7.82 1.24
CA ALA A 383 -1.22 9.02 1.91
C ALA A 383 0.31 9.12 1.99
N ASP A 384 1.02 7.99 2.08
CA ASP A 384 2.48 7.90 2.08
C ASP A 384 3.13 8.29 0.74
N THR A 385 2.37 8.24 -0.35
CA THR A 385 2.80 8.65 -1.69
C THR A 385 2.83 10.17 -1.82
N ILE A 386 1.99 10.87 -1.06
CA ILE A 386 1.88 12.34 -1.05
C ILE A 386 2.67 12.95 0.11
N VAL A 387 2.74 12.23 1.24
CA VAL A 387 3.46 12.64 2.44
C VAL A 387 4.49 11.56 2.78
N PRO A 388 5.72 11.66 2.25
CA PRO A 388 6.79 10.70 2.53
C PRO A 388 7.24 10.75 3.99
N LYS A 389 8.04 9.77 4.41
CA LYS A 389 8.67 9.79 5.74
C LYS A 389 9.73 10.91 5.78
N PRO A 390 10.03 11.49 6.95
CA PRO A 390 11.08 12.50 7.03
C PRO A 390 12.44 11.95 6.59
N LEU A 391 13.21 12.84 5.97
CA LEU A 391 14.62 12.60 5.64
C LEU A 391 15.47 12.54 6.91
N ARG A 392 16.53 11.72 6.89
CA ARG A 392 17.49 11.54 8.00
C ARG A 392 18.40 12.74 8.18
N SER A 393 18.57 13.52 7.11
CA SER A 393 19.44 14.69 7.08
C SER A 393 18.64 15.97 6.88
N ALA A 394 19.21 17.08 7.29
CA ALA A 394 18.71 18.43 7.03
C ALA A 394 19.86 19.36 6.66
N VAL A 395 19.50 20.52 6.12
CA VAL A 395 20.44 21.61 5.88
C VAL A 395 20.54 22.45 7.13
N GLY A 396 21.76 22.57 7.65
CA GLY A 396 22.10 23.38 8.80
C GLY A 396 22.14 24.88 8.44
N LYS A 397 22.50 25.70 9.42
CA LYS A 397 22.38 27.17 9.32
C LYS A 397 23.36 27.76 8.29
N TYR A 398 24.47 27.08 8.03
CA TYR A 398 25.54 27.52 7.13
C TYR A 398 25.59 26.66 5.85
N GLY A 399 24.50 25.98 5.50
CA GLY A 399 24.41 25.12 4.31
C GLY A 399 25.00 23.72 4.49
N GLU A 400 25.55 23.38 5.65
CA GLU A 400 26.08 22.05 5.96
C GLU A 400 24.96 20.99 6.02
N VAL A 401 25.21 19.78 5.51
CA VAL A 401 24.27 18.66 5.68
C VAL A 401 24.51 17.99 7.03
N VAL A 402 23.53 18.12 7.93
CA VAL A 402 23.58 17.55 9.28
C VAL A 402 22.62 16.40 9.43
N LYS A 403 23.10 15.31 10.06
CA LYS A 403 22.24 14.20 10.46
C LYS A 403 21.33 14.66 11.60
N LYS A 404 20.03 14.43 11.44
CA LYS A 404 19.05 14.77 12.48
C LYS A 404 19.21 13.85 13.68
N SER A 405 18.94 14.39 14.86
CA SER A 405 18.86 13.58 16.08
C SER A 405 17.69 12.58 15.98
N ALA A 406 17.78 11.48 16.72
CA ALA A 406 16.68 10.51 16.80
C ALA A 406 15.37 11.18 17.27
N ARG A 407 15.46 12.11 18.22
CA ARG A 407 14.32 12.89 18.73
C ARG A 407 13.66 13.71 17.62
N THR A 408 14.44 14.47 16.86
CA THR A 408 13.94 15.29 15.75
C THR A 408 13.26 14.41 14.69
N LEU A 409 13.83 13.25 14.36
CA LEU A 409 13.22 12.33 13.41
C LEU A 409 11.90 11.76 13.91
N THR A 410 11.79 11.45 15.20
CA THR A 410 10.53 10.99 15.81
C THR A 410 9.46 12.10 15.81
N GLU A 411 9.84 13.33 16.10
CA GLU A 411 8.95 14.50 16.06
C GLU A 411 8.42 14.75 14.64
N GLU A 412 9.31 14.78 13.64
CA GLU A 412 8.94 14.93 12.24
C GLU A 412 8.14 13.73 11.70
N ALA A 413 8.45 12.52 12.13
CA ALA A 413 7.68 11.33 11.75
C ALA A 413 6.25 11.42 12.30
N THR A 414 6.11 11.89 13.55
CA THR A 414 4.80 12.15 14.15
C THR A 414 4.04 13.22 13.39
N GLN A 415 4.72 14.28 12.93
CA GLN A 415 4.10 15.30 12.09
C GLN A 415 3.67 14.75 10.72
N ALA A 416 4.52 13.97 10.06
CA ALA A 416 4.17 13.30 8.80
C ALA A 416 2.97 12.37 8.97
N ASP A 417 2.88 11.63 10.08
CA ASP A 417 1.72 10.78 10.36
C ASP A 417 0.44 11.59 10.63
N ARG A 418 0.55 12.77 11.27
CA ARG A 418 -0.59 13.72 11.38
C ARG A 418 -1.03 14.23 10.01
N GLU A 419 -0.11 14.56 9.11
CA GLU A 419 -0.45 14.99 7.74
C GLU A 419 -1.05 13.85 6.91
N ARG A 420 -0.51 12.63 7.02
CA ARG A 420 -1.11 11.43 6.40
C ARG A 420 -2.53 11.19 6.90
N LEU A 421 -2.75 11.34 8.20
CA LEU A 421 -4.08 11.24 8.79
C LEU A 421 -5.02 12.32 8.23
N ARG A 422 -4.54 13.56 8.02
CA ARG A 422 -5.33 14.61 7.34
C ARG A 422 -5.68 14.24 5.91
N VAL A 423 -4.77 13.63 5.15
CA VAL A 423 -5.05 13.12 3.79
C VAL A 423 -6.14 12.04 3.86
N SER A 424 -5.97 11.03 4.71
CA SER A 424 -6.97 9.96 4.88
C SER A 424 -8.32 10.48 5.33
N ASN A 425 -8.35 11.43 6.26
CA ASN A 425 -9.57 12.09 6.71
C ASN A 425 -10.28 12.86 5.60
N LYS A 426 -9.52 13.54 4.72
CA LYS A 426 -10.11 14.19 3.52
C LYS A 426 -10.68 13.16 2.55
N GLN A 427 -10.05 12.00 2.38
CA GLN A 427 -10.58 10.92 1.53
C GLN A 427 -11.92 10.39 2.07
N LEU A 428 -12.03 10.26 3.39
CA LEU A 428 -13.25 9.79 4.06
C LEU A 428 -14.42 10.78 4.01
N ARG A 429 -14.23 12.04 3.58
CA ARG A 429 -15.32 13.04 3.50
C ARG A 429 -16.50 12.61 2.64
N SER A 430 -16.23 11.78 1.65
CA SER A 430 -17.22 11.23 0.72
C SER A 430 -17.80 9.88 1.16
N ASP A 431 -17.33 9.33 2.28
CA ASP A 431 -17.75 8.04 2.83
C ASP A 431 -18.71 8.24 4.01
N THR A 432 -19.60 7.25 4.21
CA THR A 432 -20.66 7.22 5.25
C THR A 432 -20.11 6.95 6.66
N VAL A 433 -18.92 7.50 6.93
CA VAL A 433 -18.22 7.52 8.21
C VAL A 433 -18.18 8.96 8.76
N LEU A 434 -18.52 9.94 7.94
CA LEU A 434 -18.59 11.35 8.30
C LEU A 434 -19.98 11.90 7.92
N ALA A 435 -20.45 12.90 8.67
CA ALA A 435 -21.76 13.52 8.45
C ALA A 435 -22.00 13.97 7.01
N LEU A 436 -20.95 14.48 6.33
CA LEU A 436 -21.01 14.87 4.94
C LEU A 436 -21.29 13.67 4.02
N GLY A 437 -20.58 12.55 4.19
CA GLY A 437 -20.81 11.36 3.37
C GLY A 437 -22.18 10.71 3.64
N ASP A 438 -22.66 10.75 4.88
CA ASP A 438 -24.03 10.36 5.22
C ASP A 438 -25.06 11.27 4.53
N SER A 439 -24.83 12.58 4.50
CA SER A 439 -25.73 13.50 3.79
C SER A 439 -25.77 13.23 2.27
N MET A 440 -24.62 12.91 1.66
CA MET A 440 -24.55 12.51 0.24
C MET A 440 -25.29 11.21 -0.03
N ALA A 441 -25.36 10.32 0.96
CA ALA A 441 -26.11 9.09 0.88
C ALA A 441 -27.62 9.33 1.09
N PHE A 442 -28.01 10.15 2.06
CA PHE A 442 -29.41 10.32 2.44
C PHE A 442 -30.18 11.29 1.54
N ILE A 443 -29.63 12.48 1.27
CA ILE A 443 -30.36 13.55 0.57
C ILE A 443 -30.92 13.09 -0.78
N PRO A 444 -30.12 12.47 -1.68
CA PRO A 444 -30.63 12.05 -2.98
C PRO A 444 -31.68 10.95 -2.86
N ARG A 445 -31.50 10.02 -1.91
CA ARG A 445 -32.49 8.96 -1.65
C ARG A 445 -33.79 9.54 -1.12
N SER A 446 -33.74 10.46 -0.18
CA SER A 446 -34.90 11.15 0.38
C SER A 446 -35.63 11.98 -0.68
N ALA A 447 -34.91 12.71 -1.53
CA ALA A 447 -35.49 13.47 -2.63
C ALA A 447 -36.23 12.58 -3.63
N VAL A 448 -35.64 11.45 -4.00
CA VAL A 448 -36.28 10.47 -4.89
C VAL A 448 -37.49 9.80 -4.22
N GLN A 449 -37.48 9.61 -2.89
CA GLN A 449 -38.64 9.12 -2.15
C GLN A 449 -39.78 10.13 -2.06
N VAL A 450 -39.48 11.44 -1.96
CA VAL A 450 -40.49 12.51 -2.08
C VAL A 450 -41.15 12.47 -3.44
N LEU A 451 -40.36 12.35 -4.50
CA LEU A 451 -40.87 12.24 -5.86
C LEU A 451 -41.80 11.02 -5.99
N ARG A 452 -41.34 9.85 -5.54
CA ARG A 452 -42.16 8.61 -5.54
C ARG A 452 -43.47 8.81 -4.76
N GLN A 453 -43.39 9.36 -3.55
CA GLN A 453 -44.57 9.55 -2.71
C GLN A 453 -45.54 10.55 -3.33
N SER A 454 -45.05 11.63 -3.94
CA SER A 454 -45.88 12.64 -4.60
C SER A 454 -46.60 12.06 -5.83
N LEU A 455 -45.91 11.22 -6.61
CA LEU A 455 -46.52 10.52 -7.75
C LEU A 455 -47.57 9.49 -7.30
N ASN A 456 -47.30 8.77 -6.20
CA ASN A 456 -48.25 7.84 -5.60
C ASN A 456 -49.50 8.57 -5.07
N ASP A 457 -49.32 9.70 -4.39
CA ASP A 457 -50.42 10.52 -3.86
C ASP A 457 -51.24 11.22 -4.98
N ALA A 458 -50.64 11.42 -6.15
CA ALA A 458 -51.31 11.92 -7.34
C ALA A 458 -52.13 10.85 -8.10
N GLY A 459 -52.07 9.58 -7.67
CA GLY A 459 -52.81 8.49 -8.31
C GLY A 459 -52.31 8.12 -9.70
N VAL A 460 -51.08 8.54 -10.06
CA VAL A 460 -50.51 8.33 -11.40
C VAL A 460 -50.21 6.84 -11.66
N ALA A 461 -49.84 6.08 -10.63
CA ALA A 461 -49.63 4.62 -10.67
C ALA A 461 -49.56 4.04 -9.24
N ASP A 462 -49.78 2.73 -9.10
CA ASP A 462 -49.44 2.01 -7.86
C ASP A 462 -47.93 1.79 -7.77
N LEU A 463 -47.25 2.73 -7.11
CA LEU A 463 -45.80 2.73 -6.95
C LEU A 463 -45.34 1.94 -5.71
N LYS A 464 -46.19 1.07 -5.16
CA LYS A 464 -45.88 0.22 -4.01
C LYS A 464 -45.35 -1.15 -4.42
N THR A 465 -45.36 -1.49 -5.71
CA THR A 465 -44.82 -2.76 -6.17
C THR A 465 -43.30 -2.85 -5.88
N PRO A 466 -42.80 -4.03 -5.45
CA PRO A 466 -41.39 -4.28 -5.12
C PRO A 466 -40.41 -3.70 -6.13
N HIS A 467 -40.55 -4.07 -7.42
CA HIS A 467 -39.63 -3.68 -8.48
C HIS A 467 -39.61 -2.16 -8.76
N ILE A 468 -40.75 -1.48 -8.60
CA ILE A 468 -40.81 -0.02 -8.73
C ILE A 468 -40.10 0.64 -7.56
N LEU A 469 -40.33 0.15 -6.33
CA LEU A 469 -39.63 0.63 -5.13
C LEU A 469 -38.11 0.42 -5.25
N SER A 470 -37.69 -0.75 -5.78
CA SER A 470 -36.31 -1.06 -6.14
C SER A 470 -35.74 -0.04 -7.13
N GLY A 471 -36.50 0.30 -8.18
CA GLY A 471 -36.14 1.27 -9.21
C GLY A 471 -35.91 2.67 -8.63
N PHE A 472 -36.83 3.20 -7.82
CA PHE A 472 -36.66 4.49 -7.14
C PHE A 472 -35.48 4.46 -6.15
N GLY A 473 -35.30 3.36 -5.41
CA GLY A 473 -34.13 3.18 -4.53
C GLY A 473 -32.80 3.16 -5.29
N ALA A 474 -32.77 2.53 -6.46
CA ALA A 474 -31.63 2.49 -7.36
C ALA A 474 -31.32 3.87 -7.94
N LEU A 475 -32.33 4.63 -8.36
CA LEU A 475 -32.17 6.01 -8.84
C LEU A 475 -31.58 6.92 -7.77
N GLY A 476 -32.15 6.91 -6.55
CA GLY A 476 -31.63 7.71 -5.44
C GLY A 476 -30.19 7.33 -5.06
N SER A 477 -29.85 6.06 -5.13
CA SER A 477 -28.49 5.58 -4.84
C SER A 477 -27.50 5.84 -5.97
N GLY A 478 -27.96 5.81 -7.22
CA GLY A 478 -27.16 6.20 -8.37
C GLY A 478 -26.82 7.69 -8.31
N ALA A 479 -27.79 8.54 -7.94
CA ALA A 479 -27.55 9.96 -7.69
C ALA A 479 -26.57 10.18 -6.53
N ALA A 480 -26.69 9.42 -5.43
CA ALA A 480 -25.70 9.45 -4.35
C ALA A 480 -24.29 9.07 -4.82
N GLY A 481 -24.16 8.09 -5.72
CA GLY A 481 -22.87 7.72 -6.31
C GLY A 481 -22.29 8.76 -7.24
N ALA A 482 -23.12 9.38 -8.06
CA ALA A 482 -22.72 10.52 -8.88
C ALA A 482 -22.18 11.67 -7.99
N ILE A 483 -22.92 12.07 -6.96
CA ILE A 483 -22.50 13.15 -6.04
C ILE A 483 -21.21 12.78 -5.32
N LYS A 484 -21.10 11.55 -4.83
CA LYS A 484 -19.88 11.03 -4.18
C LYS A 484 -18.66 11.19 -5.08
N SER A 485 -18.75 10.72 -6.32
CA SER A 485 -17.64 10.80 -7.29
C SER A 485 -17.29 12.24 -7.67
N VAL A 486 -18.28 13.14 -7.83
CA VAL A 486 -18.04 14.58 -8.02
C VAL A 486 -17.23 15.15 -6.85
N VAL A 487 -17.62 14.86 -5.61
CA VAL A 487 -16.86 15.34 -4.44
C VAL A 487 -15.45 14.76 -4.42
N GLN A 488 -15.28 13.47 -4.71
CA GLN A 488 -13.96 12.85 -4.79
C GLN A 488 -13.06 13.52 -5.83
N LEU A 489 -13.59 13.84 -7.01
CA LEU A 489 -12.87 14.55 -8.09
C LEU A 489 -12.42 15.96 -7.69
N HIS A 490 -13.19 16.65 -6.85
CA HIS A 490 -12.85 17.99 -6.36
C HIS A 490 -12.03 17.99 -5.06
N THR A 491 -11.87 16.83 -4.42
CA THR A 491 -11.15 16.74 -3.15
C THR A 491 -9.64 16.73 -3.39
N SER A 492 -8.96 17.67 -2.74
CA SER A 492 -7.50 17.80 -2.81
C SER A 492 -6.89 18.06 -1.44
N TYR A 493 -5.62 17.71 -1.32
CA TYR A 493 -4.77 18.01 -0.18
C TYR A 493 -3.74 19.05 -0.60
N THR A 494 -3.50 20.03 0.27
CA THR A 494 -2.44 21.01 0.12
C THR A 494 -1.45 20.74 1.23
N ASP A 495 -0.19 20.50 0.89
CA ASP A 495 0.84 20.24 1.87
C ASP A 495 1.35 21.53 2.54
N PRO A 496 2.21 21.45 3.57
CA PRO A 496 2.77 22.62 4.22
C PRO A 496 3.60 23.53 3.31
N GLN A 497 4.08 23.04 2.16
CA GLN A 497 4.83 23.81 1.16
C GLN A 497 3.91 24.48 0.13
N GLY A 498 2.59 24.30 0.23
CA GLY A 498 1.61 24.87 -0.69
C GLY A 498 1.36 24.04 -1.96
N ARG A 499 1.98 22.86 -2.09
CA ARG A 499 1.75 21.95 -3.23
C ARG A 499 0.38 21.29 -3.10
N LYS A 500 -0.39 21.30 -4.18
CA LYS A 500 -1.75 20.75 -4.24
C LYS A 500 -1.76 19.39 -4.94
N PHE A 501 -2.35 18.40 -4.29
CA PHE A 501 -2.47 17.03 -4.76
C PHE A 501 -3.94 16.62 -4.82
N ALA A 502 -4.40 16.09 -5.96
CA ALA A 502 -5.63 15.30 -5.95
C ALA A 502 -5.40 14.04 -5.11
N ILE A 503 -6.37 13.69 -4.26
CA ILE A 503 -6.25 12.53 -3.35
C ILE A 503 -7.05 11.32 -3.80
N PHE A 504 -7.64 11.42 -5.00
CA PHE A 504 -8.29 10.35 -5.75
C PHE A 504 -7.76 10.37 -7.18
N GLU A 505 -7.59 9.18 -7.77
CA GLU A 505 -7.18 9.04 -9.17
C GLU A 505 -8.04 7.99 -9.88
N PRO A 506 -8.23 8.10 -11.20
CA PRO A 506 -8.96 7.10 -11.96
C PRO A 506 -8.28 5.73 -11.90
N GLN A 507 -9.08 4.70 -11.65
CA GLN A 507 -8.68 3.31 -11.79
C GLN A 507 -9.05 2.84 -13.20
N LYS A 508 -8.08 2.90 -14.13
CA LYS A 508 -8.29 2.58 -15.55
C LYS A 508 -8.13 1.09 -15.87
N THR A 509 -7.34 0.34 -15.09
CA THR A 509 -6.99 -1.04 -15.41
C THR A 509 -7.91 -2.05 -14.70
N PRO A 510 -8.53 -2.98 -15.45
CA PRO A 510 -9.24 -4.13 -14.88
C PRO A 510 -8.38 -4.88 -13.86
N GLN A 511 -9.00 -5.38 -12.81
CA GLN A 511 -8.32 -6.16 -11.78
C GLN A 511 -8.24 -7.64 -12.20
N THR A 512 -7.03 -8.18 -12.33
CA THR A 512 -6.81 -9.57 -12.76
C THR A 512 -7.10 -10.62 -11.67
N SER A 513 -7.23 -10.23 -10.39
CA SER A 513 -7.41 -11.13 -9.23
C SER A 513 -8.81 -11.09 -8.60
N ILE A 514 -9.85 -10.83 -9.40
CA ILE A 514 -11.22 -10.68 -8.89
C ILE A 514 -11.76 -11.98 -8.30
N GLY A 515 -11.48 -13.12 -8.94
CA GLY A 515 -11.92 -14.43 -8.44
C GLY A 515 -11.43 -14.69 -7.02
N ASP A 516 -10.16 -14.40 -6.74
CA ASP A 516 -9.57 -14.57 -5.42
C ASP A 516 -10.12 -13.55 -4.42
N LYS A 517 -10.34 -12.30 -4.83
CA LYS A 517 -10.97 -11.27 -3.98
C LYS A 517 -12.39 -11.62 -3.60
N ILE A 518 -13.19 -12.14 -4.54
CA ILE A 518 -14.56 -12.59 -4.28
C ILE A 518 -14.53 -13.75 -3.29
N LYS A 519 -13.70 -14.77 -3.56
CA LYS A 519 -13.53 -15.91 -2.65
C LYS A 519 -13.14 -15.45 -1.25
N GLN A 520 -12.14 -14.58 -1.14
CA GLN A 520 -11.66 -14.09 0.16
C GLN A 520 -12.72 -13.27 0.91
N ASN A 521 -13.50 -12.44 0.22
CA ASN A 521 -14.50 -11.59 0.84
C ASN A 521 -15.78 -12.35 1.25
N LEU A 522 -16.05 -13.51 0.66
CA LEU A 522 -17.23 -14.32 0.92
C LEU A 522 -16.94 -15.62 1.68
N ASP A 523 -15.67 -15.90 2.00
CA ASP A 523 -15.29 -17.10 2.74
C ASP A 523 -15.72 -17.01 4.20
N ILE A 524 -16.91 -17.52 4.49
CA ILE A 524 -17.49 -17.60 5.84
C ILE A 524 -16.67 -18.47 6.80
N ARG A 525 -15.64 -19.20 6.34
CA ARG A 525 -14.70 -19.86 7.26
C ARG A 525 -13.82 -18.85 7.99
N GLN A 526 -13.64 -17.66 7.43
CA GLN A 526 -12.87 -16.59 8.07
C GLN A 526 -13.73 -15.85 9.09
N ASP A 527 -13.25 -15.79 10.34
CA ASP A 527 -13.89 -15.06 11.46
C ASP A 527 -14.27 -13.63 11.08
N ARG A 528 -13.38 -12.94 10.36
CA ARG A 528 -13.60 -11.56 9.90
C ARG A 528 -14.83 -11.45 9.00
N VAL A 529 -15.02 -12.40 8.09
CA VAL A 529 -16.12 -12.41 7.14
C VAL A 529 -17.43 -12.64 7.89
N ARG A 530 -17.52 -13.68 8.74
CA ARG A 530 -18.71 -13.94 9.57
C ARG A 530 -19.09 -12.75 10.44
N SER A 531 -18.11 -12.15 11.10
CA SER A 531 -18.31 -10.98 11.96
C SER A 531 -18.88 -9.78 11.18
N ASN A 532 -18.46 -9.57 9.92
CA ASN A 532 -19.05 -8.54 9.06
C ASN A 532 -20.49 -8.88 8.64
N PHE A 533 -20.77 -10.14 8.31
CA PHE A 533 -22.13 -10.61 8.03
C PHE A 533 -23.06 -10.36 9.22
N TYR A 534 -22.68 -10.80 10.44
CA TYR A 534 -23.48 -10.58 11.65
C TYR A 534 -23.71 -9.10 11.94
N SER A 535 -22.68 -8.27 11.78
CA SER A 535 -22.80 -6.83 11.95
C SER A 535 -23.82 -6.23 10.99
N LYS A 536 -23.82 -6.62 9.71
CA LYS A 536 -24.77 -6.09 8.72
C LYS A 536 -26.18 -6.63 8.92
N MET A 537 -26.32 -7.90 9.29
CA MET A 537 -27.60 -8.50 9.69
C MET A 537 -28.21 -7.72 10.86
N ALA A 538 -27.50 -7.63 11.98
CA ALA A 538 -28.01 -6.95 13.18
C ALA A 538 -28.33 -5.46 12.93
N SER A 539 -27.53 -4.79 12.08
CA SER A 539 -27.78 -3.41 11.69
C SER A 539 -29.02 -3.25 10.82
N ALA A 540 -29.25 -4.18 9.88
CA ALA A 540 -30.44 -4.16 9.04
C ALA A 540 -31.71 -4.52 9.83
N VAL A 541 -31.61 -5.39 10.85
CA VAL A 541 -32.70 -5.65 11.81
C VAL A 541 -33.02 -4.38 12.60
N GLN A 542 -32.02 -3.74 13.20
CA GLN A 542 -32.22 -2.47 13.91
C GLN A 542 -32.78 -1.39 12.98
N GLY A 543 -32.26 -1.25 11.77
CA GLY A 543 -32.77 -0.32 10.76
C GLY A 543 -34.23 -0.60 10.39
N SER A 544 -34.64 -1.87 10.31
CA SER A 544 -36.04 -2.22 10.07
C SER A 544 -36.93 -1.80 11.23
N LEU A 545 -36.50 -2.04 12.47
CA LEU A 545 -37.23 -1.62 13.67
C LEU A 545 -37.37 -0.10 13.76
N LEU A 546 -36.29 0.65 13.48
CA LEU A 546 -36.32 2.11 13.42
C LEU A 546 -37.26 2.62 12.32
N GLY A 547 -37.30 1.93 11.17
CA GLY A 547 -38.26 2.18 10.11
C GLY A 547 -39.71 2.00 10.57
N ASP A 548 -40.00 0.92 11.30
CA ASP A 548 -41.35 0.63 11.82
C ASP A 548 -41.83 1.63 12.88
N LEU A 549 -40.91 2.26 13.62
CA LEU A 549 -41.20 3.34 14.56
C LEU A 549 -41.46 4.69 13.87
N THR A 550 -41.22 4.79 12.56
CA THR A 550 -41.47 6.04 11.80
C THR A 550 -42.96 6.17 11.50
N PRO A 551 -43.60 7.35 11.66
CA PRO A 551 -45.00 7.52 11.35
C PRO A 551 -45.32 7.13 9.89
N LYS A 552 -46.44 6.43 9.68
CA LYS A 552 -46.84 5.95 8.35
C LYS A 552 -47.53 7.06 7.55
N THR A 553 -47.33 7.06 6.24
CA THR A 553 -48.03 7.95 5.30
C THR A 553 -49.53 7.67 5.30
N ASN A 554 -50.34 8.72 5.18
CA ASN A 554 -51.79 8.60 4.99
C ASN A 554 -52.11 7.96 3.63
N SER A 555 -53.01 6.99 3.60
CA SER A 555 -53.41 6.24 2.40
C SER A 555 -54.87 6.48 1.98
N SER A 556 -55.44 7.63 2.34
CA SER A 556 -56.81 8.02 1.96
C SER A 556 -56.94 8.16 0.43
N THR A 557 -58.11 7.82 -0.11
CA THR A 557 -58.46 8.01 -1.54
C THR A 557 -58.53 9.49 -1.94
N SER A 558 -58.72 10.39 -0.97
CA SER A 558 -58.63 11.84 -1.16
C SER A 558 -57.67 12.43 -0.12
N LEU A 559 -56.57 13.02 -0.60
CA LEU A 559 -55.54 13.66 0.22
C LEU A 559 -55.54 15.17 -0.01
N SER A 560 -55.70 15.93 1.07
CA SER A 560 -55.50 17.39 1.08
C SER A 560 -54.03 17.75 0.79
N SER A 561 -53.78 19.00 0.36
CA SER A 561 -52.42 19.49 0.13
C SER A 561 -51.53 19.38 1.38
N GLY A 562 -52.10 19.63 2.57
CA GLY A 562 -51.39 19.44 3.84
C GLY A 562 -51.01 17.97 4.10
N GLN A 563 -51.91 17.03 3.82
CA GLN A 563 -51.62 15.59 3.96
C GLN A 563 -50.58 15.11 2.94
N ARG A 564 -50.60 15.63 1.71
CA ARG A 564 -49.57 15.34 0.70
C ARG A 564 -48.19 15.85 1.13
N ALA A 565 -48.11 17.06 1.70
CA ALA A 565 -46.88 17.60 2.25
C ALA A 565 -46.36 16.75 3.42
N THR A 566 -47.24 16.34 4.34
CA THR A 566 -46.88 15.43 5.44
C THR A 566 -46.39 14.07 4.92
N ASN A 567 -47.08 13.48 3.93
CA ASN A 567 -46.65 12.24 3.30
C ASN A 567 -45.28 12.36 2.65
N ALA A 568 -45.01 13.46 1.94
CA ALA A 568 -43.69 13.74 1.36
C ALA A 568 -42.60 13.81 2.43
N LEU A 569 -42.83 14.53 3.54
CA LEU A 569 -41.90 14.62 4.67
C LEU A 569 -41.63 13.24 5.32
N LEU A 570 -42.66 12.41 5.50
CA LEU A 570 -42.50 11.04 6.00
C LEU A 570 -41.77 10.13 4.99
N GLY A 571 -41.96 10.36 3.69
CA GLY A 571 -41.18 9.72 2.64
C GLY A 571 -39.69 10.05 2.71
N MET A 572 -39.34 11.29 3.09
CA MET A 572 -37.94 11.71 3.26
C MET A 572 -37.23 11.02 4.40
N SER A 573 -37.93 10.71 5.50
CA SER A 573 -37.31 10.15 6.71
C SER A 573 -37.00 8.66 6.58
N SER A 574 -37.76 7.93 5.76
CA SER A 574 -37.63 6.47 5.61
C SER A 574 -36.21 5.98 5.25
N PRO A 575 -35.50 6.57 4.26
CA PRO A 575 -34.10 6.21 4.00
C PRO A 575 -33.16 6.50 5.18
N ILE A 576 -33.40 7.58 5.92
CA ILE A 576 -32.55 8.02 7.03
C ILE A 576 -32.71 7.04 8.21
N THR A 577 -33.95 6.73 8.60
CA THR A 577 -34.22 5.84 9.74
C THR A 577 -33.73 4.43 9.47
N TYR A 578 -33.90 3.92 8.25
CA TYR A 578 -33.43 2.58 7.88
C TYR A 578 -31.91 2.47 7.75
N LEU A 579 -31.27 3.38 7.00
CA LEU A 579 -29.85 3.26 6.64
C LEU A 579 -28.88 3.75 7.73
N SER A 580 -29.34 4.62 8.64
CA SER A 580 -28.51 5.16 9.72
C SER A 580 -27.81 4.06 10.53
N SER A 581 -28.52 3.00 10.91
CA SER A 581 -27.91 1.86 11.60
C SER A 581 -26.87 1.14 10.73
N ILE A 582 -27.18 0.86 9.47
CA ILE A 582 -26.29 0.14 8.56
C ILE A 582 -24.97 0.89 8.36
N TYR A 583 -25.04 2.19 8.06
CA TYR A 583 -23.84 3.01 7.83
C TYR A 583 -23.04 3.25 9.10
N SER A 584 -23.71 3.45 10.24
CA SER A 584 -23.05 3.54 11.55
C SER A 584 -22.16 2.32 11.82
N ASN A 585 -22.68 1.14 11.54
CA ASN A 585 -22.01 -0.13 11.85
C ASN A 585 -20.99 -0.56 10.78
N GLN A 586 -21.15 -0.13 9.53
CA GLN A 586 -20.18 -0.37 8.46
C GLN A 586 -18.81 0.26 8.77
N ALA A 587 -18.79 1.38 9.50
CA ALA A 587 -17.56 2.10 9.86
C ALA A 587 -16.71 1.37 10.92
N VAL A 588 -17.32 0.53 11.77
CA VAL A 588 -16.72 -0.01 13.00
C VAL A 588 -15.44 -0.79 12.73
N SER A 589 -15.45 -1.72 11.77
CA SER A 589 -14.26 -2.53 11.45
C SER A 589 -13.06 -1.69 11.01
N THR A 590 -13.31 -0.60 10.29
CA THR A 590 -12.27 0.33 9.84
C THR A 590 -11.72 1.16 11.00
N GLU A 591 -12.61 1.64 11.88
CA GLU A 591 -12.22 2.40 13.08
C GLU A 591 -11.38 1.59 14.06
N ILE A 592 -11.74 0.33 14.30
CA ILE A 592 -10.96 -0.56 15.18
C ILE A 592 -9.57 -0.78 14.58
N LYS A 593 -9.49 -1.06 13.28
CA LYS A 593 -8.20 -1.24 12.61
C LYS A 593 -7.34 0.01 12.63
N ALA A 594 -7.92 1.18 12.46
CA ALA A 594 -7.20 2.44 12.58
C ALA A 594 -6.64 2.65 14.00
N ARG A 595 -7.32 2.13 15.03
CA ARG A 595 -6.90 2.25 16.44
C ARG A 595 -5.91 1.17 16.89
N LYS A 596 -6.18 -0.10 16.56
CA LYS A 596 -5.50 -1.29 17.11
C LYS A 596 -4.79 -2.16 16.05
N GLY A 597 -4.97 -1.88 14.76
CA GLY A 597 -4.44 -2.68 13.65
C GLY A 597 -5.17 -4.01 13.41
N LYS A 598 -5.59 -4.69 14.49
CA LYS A 598 -6.34 -5.95 14.47
C LYS A 598 -7.65 -5.80 15.25
N ILE A 599 -8.61 -6.69 14.99
CA ILE A 599 -9.91 -6.73 15.68
C ILE A 599 -9.90 -7.95 16.60
N GLU A 600 -10.01 -7.72 17.90
CA GLU A 600 -10.10 -8.74 18.94
C GLU A 600 -11.54 -8.88 19.45
N PRO A 601 -11.93 -10.02 20.06
CA PRO A 601 -13.23 -10.12 20.73
C PRO A 601 -13.44 -9.00 21.75
N GLY A 602 -14.63 -8.40 21.73
CA GLY A 602 -15.02 -7.25 22.54
C GLY A 602 -14.67 -5.89 21.93
N ASP A 603 -13.81 -5.83 20.90
CA ASP A 603 -13.39 -4.54 20.32
C ASP A 603 -14.51 -3.79 19.63
N ARG A 604 -15.48 -4.50 19.06
CA ARG A 604 -16.60 -3.86 18.34
C ARG A 604 -17.52 -3.12 19.29
N LEU A 605 -17.91 -3.77 20.38
CA LEU A 605 -18.69 -3.15 21.43
C LEU A 605 -17.91 -2.03 22.13
N ALA A 606 -16.63 -2.28 22.43
CA ALA A 606 -15.76 -1.25 23.00
C ALA A 606 -15.66 -0.03 22.07
N ASN A 607 -15.53 -0.21 20.76
CA ASN A 607 -15.49 0.91 19.81
C ASN A 607 -16.78 1.73 19.81
N ALA A 608 -17.96 1.10 19.92
CA ALA A 608 -19.23 1.81 20.08
C ALA A 608 -19.21 2.67 21.36
N ALA A 609 -18.79 2.10 22.50
CA ALA A 609 -18.64 2.82 23.76
C ALA A 609 -17.63 3.98 23.67
N PHE A 610 -16.50 3.78 22.98
CA PHE A 610 -15.53 4.85 22.74
C PHE A 610 -16.05 5.96 21.83
N ASN A 611 -16.91 5.65 20.86
CA ASN A 611 -17.57 6.68 20.05
C ASN A 611 -18.54 7.52 20.89
N ILE A 612 -19.10 6.96 21.97
CA ILE A 612 -19.98 7.67 22.90
C ILE A 612 -19.18 8.50 23.92
N ALA A 613 -18.17 7.88 24.55
CA ALA A 613 -17.49 8.45 25.73
C ALA A 613 -16.14 9.12 25.45
N ALA A 614 -15.49 8.79 24.32
CA ALA A 614 -14.15 9.25 23.97
C ALA A 614 -14.13 9.90 22.57
N GLN A 615 -15.12 10.74 22.30
CA GLN A 615 -15.32 11.45 21.04
C GLN A 615 -14.21 12.44 20.67
N HIS A 616 -13.21 12.68 21.52
CA HIS A 616 -12.07 13.59 21.25
C HIS A 616 -10.80 12.89 20.74
N ARG A 617 -10.79 11.55 20.68
CA ARG A 617 -9.61 10.78 20.27
C ARG A 617 -9.13 11.14 18.85
N THR A 618 -7.82 11.05 18.64
CA THR A 618 -7.15 11.41 17.38
C THR A 618 -7.38 10.40 16.27
N GLN A 619 -7.61 9.12 16.61
CA GLN A 619 -7.82 8.04 15.63
C GLN A 619 -9.23 8.03 15.03
N LEU A 620 -10.14 8.87 15.53
CA LEU A 620 -11.48 8.98 14.98
C LEU A 620 -11.45 9.75 13.65
N PRO A 621 -12.02 9.23 12.56
CA PRO A 621 -12.11 9.94 11.30
C PRO A 621 -12.79 11.30 11.48
N ARG A 622 -12.21 12.36 10.91
CA ARG A 622 -12.71 13.73 11.11
C ARG A 622 -12.63 14.59 9.85
N ALA A 623 -13.69 15.34 9.58
CA ALA A 623 -13.71 16.41 8.59
C ALA A 623 -13.12 17.73 9.14
N THR A 624 -13.17 17.96 10.45
CA THR A 624 -12.79 19.22 11.10
C THR A 624 -11.40 19.18 11.75
N GLY A 625 -10.72 20.34 11.75
CA GLY A 625 -9.49 20.53 12.52
C GLY A 625 -9.75 20.49 14.03
N VAL A 626 -8.68 20.35 14.83
CA VAL A 626 -8.78 20.26 16.30
C VAL A 626 -9.44 21.50 16.90
N ASP A 627 -9.12 22.68 16.36
CA ASP A 627 -9.59 23.98 16.87
C ASP A 627 -10.82 24.51 16.10
N SER A 628 -11.52 23.67 15.34
CA SER A 628 -12.67 24.10 14.55
C SER A 628 -13.90 24.36 15.43
N TYR A 629 -14.63 25.45 15.16
CA TYR A 629 -15.92 25.73 15.80
C TYR A 629 -17.00 24.67 15.50
N LEU A 630 -16.84 23.87 14.44
CA LEU A 630 -17.74 22.75 14.10
C LEU A 630 -17.38 21.46 14.84
N ARG A 631 -16.30 21.45 15.62
CA ARG A 631 -15.83 20.28 16.36
C ARG A 631 -16.87 19.70 17.32
N PRO A 632 -17.64 20.50 18.08
CA PRO A 632 -18.71 19.97 18.94
C PRO A 632 -19.79 19.23 18.15
N LEU A 633 -20.20 19.76 17.00
CA LEU A 633 -21.22 19.13 16.14
C LEU A 633 -20.73 17.79 15.58
N GLU A 634 -19.48 17.72 15.11
CA GLU A 634 -18.87 16.48 14.65
C GLU A 634 -18.78 15.44 15.78
N ASN A 635 -18.43 15.87 16.99
CA ASN A 635 -18.41 15.01 18.16
C ASN A 635 -19.82 14.47 18.48
N THR A 636 -20.86 15.32 18.48
CA THR A 636 -22.25 14.88 18.66
C THR A 636 -22.66 13.86 17.60
N TYR A 637 -22.30 14.08 16.34
CA TYR A 637 -22.55 13.12 15.26
C TYR A 637 -21.91 11.76 15.55
N HIS A 638 -20.65 11.72 16.00
CA HIS A 638 -19.99 10.46 16.37
C HIS A 638 -20.62 9.79 17.60
N THR A 639 -21.08 10.57 18.59
CA THR A 639 -21.83 10.05 19.73
C THR A 639 -23.12 9.38 19.29
N LEU A 640 -23.92 10.04 18.45
CA LEU A 640 -25.16 9.47 17.89
C LEU A 640 -24.89 8.17 17.12
N ARG A 641 -23.84 8.16 16.32
CA ARG A 641 -23.40 6.96 15.61
C ARG A 641 -22.97 5.85 16.58
N GLY A 642 -22.25 6.20 17.64
CA GLY A 642 -21.86 5.26 18.70
C GLY A 642 -23.08 4.62 19.36
N VAL A 643 -24.14 5.38 19.63
CA VAL A 643 -25.42 4.85 20.15
C VAL A 643 -26.04 3.84 19.19
N LEU A 644 -26.09 4.15 17.89
CA LEU A 644 -26.58 3.23 16.85
C LEU A 644 -25.70 1.98 16.67
N GLN A 645 -24.43 2.03 17.10
CA GLN A 645 -23.53 0.88 17.04
C GLN A 645 -23.74 -0.12 18.19
N VAL A 646 -24.20 0.31 19.36
CA VAL A 646 -24.20 -0.54 20.58
C VAL A 646 -24.93 -1.86 20.36
N ALA A 647 -26.21 -1.83 20.00
CA ALA A 647 -27.01 -3.05 19.87
C ALA A 647 -26.50 -3.98 18.76
N PRO A 648 -26.26 -3.50 17.51
CA PRO A 648 -25.75 -4.39 16.46
C PRO A 648 -24.36 -4.97 16.75
N GLN A 649 -23.46 -4.20 17.37
CA GLN A 649 -22.13 -4.71 17.71
C GLN A 649 -22.18 -5.68 18.90
N ALA A 650 -23.03 -5.48 19.90
CA ALA A 650 -23.26 -6.45 20.98
C ALA A 650 -23.77 -7.79 20.42
N THR A 651 -24.76 -7.75 19.51
CA THR A 651 -25.25 -8.96 18.83
C THR A 651 -24.16 -9.63 18.00
N THR A 652 -23.33 -8.84 17.32
CA THR A 652 -22.21 -9.36 16.52
C THR A 652 -21.19 -10.10 17.38
N GLU A 653 -20.81 -9.53 18.53
CA GLU A 653 -19.89 -10.15 19.48
C GLU A 653 -20.48 -11.43 20.07
N MET A 654 -21.76 -11.40 20.48
CA MET A 654 -22.47 -12.59 20.98
C MET A 654 -22.48 -13.73 19.96
N MET A 655 -22.84 -13.45 18.71
CA MET A 655 -22.85 -14.46 17.64
C MET A 655 -21.44 -14.98 17.33
N SER A 656 -20.44 -14.09 17.34
CA SER A 656 -19.03 -14.49 17.14
C SER A 656 -18.51 -15.37 18.28
N LEU A 657 -18.96 -15.14 19.52
CA LEU A 657 -18.62 -15.97 20.68
C LEU A 657 -19.31 -17.34 20.62
N LEU A 658 -20.59 -17.39 20.25
CA LEU A 658 -21.33 -18.64 20.07
C LEU A 658 -20.67 -19.52 18.99
N ASP A 659 -20.34 -18.93 17.84
CA ASP A 659 -19.60 -19.61 16.77
C ASP A 659 -18.28 -20.21 17.26
N ARG A 660 -17.51 -19.43 18.03
CA ARG A 660 -16.24 -19.90 18.59
C ARG A 660 -16.45 -21.02 19.60
N GLY A 661 -17.47 -20.92 20.45
CA GLY A 661 -17.83 -21.97 21.40
C GLY A 661 -18.24 -23.27 20.72
N VAL A 662 -19.04 -23.19 19.65
CA VAL A 662 -19.42 -24.35 18.83
C VAL A 662 -18.21 -24.94 18.11
N THR A 663 -17.36 -24.09 17.51
CA THR A 663 -16.17 -24.54 16.79
C THR A 663 -15.17 -25.21 17.73
N GLU A 664 -14.95 -24.64 18.91
CA GLU A 664 -14.09 -25.19 19.95
C GLU A 664 -14.69 -26.46 20.56
N GLY A 665 -16.01 -26.54 20.74
CA GLY A 665 -16.71 -27.75 21.15
C GLY A 665 -16.59 -28.88 20.13
N VAL A 666 -16.80 -28.59 18.85
CA VAL A 666 -16.59 -29.54 17.74
C VAL A 666 -15.13 -29.95 17.64
N ARG A 667 -14.18 -29.03 17.85
CA ARG A 667 -12.75 -29.34 17.87
C ARG A 667 -12.37 -30.24 19.05
N ARG A 668 -12.94 -30.02 20.24
CA ARG A 668 -12.76 -30.89 21.41
C ARG A 668 -13.39 -32.26 21.21
N ILE A 669 -14.57 -32.33 20.60
CA ILE A 669 -15.22 -33.60 20.24
C ILE A 669 -14.39 -34.34 19.17
N ALA A 670 -13.90 -33.63 18.16
CA ALA A 670 -13.02 -34.21 17.14
C ALA A 670 -11.68 -34.68 17.72
N ALA A 671 -11.10 -33.93 18.66
CA ALA A 671 -9.91 -34.33 19.42
C ALA A 671 -10.18 -35.56 20.28
N ALA A 672 -11.30 -35.62 20.99
CA ALA A 672 -11.71 -36.79 21.77
C ALA A 672 -11.96 -38.04 20.89
N ILE A 673 -12.54 -37.87 19.71
CA ILE A 673 -12.76 -38.96 18.73
C ILE A 673 -11.45 -39.42 18.07
N THR A 674 -10.44 -38.56 18.01
CA THR A 674 -9.11 -38.94 17.49
C THR A 674 -8.22 -39.57 18.57
N ASP A 675 -8.36 -39.19 19.84
CA ASP A 675 -7.73 -39.88 20.97
C ASP A 675 -8.33 -41.29 21.21
N ASP A 676 -9.64 -41.47 21.05
CA ASP A 676 -10.30 -42.80 21.18
C ASP A 676 -9.91 -43.79 20.06
N LYS A 677 -9.23 -43.33 19.00
CA LYS A 677 -8.71 -44.19 17.92
C LYS A 677 -7.26 -44.62 18.14
N ALA A 678 -6.63 -44.24 19.24
CA ALA A 678 -5.27 -44.66 19.59
C ALA A 678 -5.27 -45.56 20.84
N THR A 679 -5.86 -46.76 20.75
CA THR A 679 -5.25 -48.07 21.11
C THR A 679 -6.31 -49.18 21.14
N PRO A 680 -6.01 -50.40 20.62
CA PRO A 680 -5.47 -51.42 21.53
C PRO A 680 -4.50 -52.46 20.92
N ASN A 681 -3.51 -52.86 21.74
CA ASN A 681 -2.94 -54.21 21.98
C ASN A 681 -1.50 -54.00 22.54
N GLY A 682 -1.23 -54.14 23.84
CA GLY A 682 -1.12 -55.38 24.62
C GLY A 682 0.39 -55.69 24.80
N THR A 683 1.00 -56.09 25.92
CA THR A 683 0.63 -56.62 27.25
C THR A 683 1.95 -56.77 28.05
N GLY A 684 1.93 -56.67 29.40
CA GLY A 684 2.80 -57.49 30.27
C GLY A 684 3.81 -56.79 31.21
N ASP A 685 3.48 -56.84 32.51
CA ASP A 685 4.32 -57.11 33.71
C ASP A 685 5.15 -56.00 34.43
N ASP A 686 4.49 -55.42 35.45
CA ASP A 686 4.83 -55.28 36.89
C ASP A 686 6.08 -54.51 37.46
N PRO A 687 5.99 -53.99 38.72
CA PRO A 687 6.55 -52.70 39.22
C PRO A 687 7.77 -52.89 40.18
N PRO A 688 8.24 -51.95 41.07
CA PRO A 688 7.83 -50.57 41.41
C PRO A 688 8.97 -49.53 41.61
N ALA A 689 8.62 -48.24 41.81
CA ALA A 689 9.12 -47.45 42.96
C ALA A 689 8.43 -46.08 43.07
N SER A 690 7.77 -45.89 44.21
CA SER A 690 7.15 -44.67 44.72
C SER A 690 8.16 -43.58 45.10
N SER A 691 7.81 -42.31 44.87
CA SER A 691 8.05 -41.27 45.88
C SER A 691 6.90 -40.25 45.87
N ALA A 692 5.97 -40.45 46.79
CA ALA A 692 5.09 -39.40 47.27
C ALA A 692 5.44 -39.18 48.75
N SER A 693 5.86 -37.98 49.11
CA SER A 693 5.85 -37.54 50.50
C SER A 693 4.51 -36.88 50.78
N ALA A 694 3.80 -37.44 51.76
CA ALA A 694 2.53 -36.99 52.29
C ALA A 694 2.58 -35.56 52.88
N GLY A 695 1.40 -34.95 52.95
CA GLY A 695 1.13 -33.71 53.66
C GLY A 695 -0.32 -33.28 53.49
N GLU A 696 -1.19 -33.89 54.28
CA GLU A 696 -2.65 -33.82 54.29
C GLU A 696 -3.23 -32.59 55.05
N ALA A 697 -4.49 -32.25 54.72
CA ALA A 697 -5.48 -31.42 55.43
C ALA A 697 -5.29 -29.88 55.39
N ALA A 698 -6.30 -29.00 55.25
CA ALA A 698 -7.76 -29.08 55.41
C ALA A 698 -8.44 -27.83 54.72
N PRO A 699 -9.78 -27.61 54.82
CA PRO A 699 -10.58 -26.92 53.80
C PRO A 699 -10.73 -25.38 53.93
N ARG A 700 -11.33 -24.81 52.86
CA ARG A 700 -11.78 -23.42 52.58
C ARG A 700 -12.23 -22.54 53.76
N PRO A 701 -12.13 -21.21 53.63
CA PRO A 701 -13.20 -20.41 52.98
C PRO A 701 -12.96 -20.06 51.51
#